data_AF-A0A1B7HNQ9-F1
#
_entry.id   AF-A0A1B7HNQ9-F1
#
_cell.length_a   1.000
_cell.length_b   1.000
_cell.length_c   1.000
_cell.angle_alpha   90.00
_cell.angle_beta   90.00
_cell.angle_gamma   90.00
#
_symmetry.space_group_name_H-M   'P 1'
#
loop_
_entity.id
_entity.type
_entity.pdbx_description
1 polymer ?
#
loop_
_entity_poly.entity_id
_entity_poly.type
_entity_poly.pdbx_seq_one_letter_code
_entity_poly.pdbx_strand_id
1 'polypeptide(L)'
;MNNFGSLSKEQFGLLDISKVPTFAISHWSNEFKGLTSGQIASLNAEQINAMGHAAWMPDEAAAGFTAEQLKNCTQNFYWFSAGWFNHLTKEAFQAITPERIGDIFLDAFNGMNAEHRSLLTADQVGGITYNFWFFTSDWFNSLSPEAMKGITAAQFPHLQQGNLTHWDNQHLAALTASQVAIAPYIDQLSSEQFGNLDISGLSIAAIGQLSKTEYQGLTEKQISSLSTEQIQALQHLDWIGVAAVGGFTADKMYRFGNDISGLSATILNNMSLDAIASLTSLQLNSLNPVAYVGLDFQHFVALGQFSDESSLLSSLTTDQLLTVSQMMSLNQQSELSESQQTLISTSVDAGFSLTGIVNDSALRSIMSNQIASDASLFSFTSIESVLKDFASQLTGNLTETQFDDIKNYVQAIGNICGTDSAIYSLVSGLIGTNGASVHWTATGEGERIGSLNTGSSVTQFNQLISTWFDGANDPKSSSTAHVDGRPLFAKGGPTINDIHQGGVSDCSFLSTLQTVVNVAPDFIKSMFVQNPNNTYSVRFFQNGVPHWVTVDGEAYSSGANSSTSSWVAIAERANVAFEAAYYTDVNSYSSLAGGKEKIMEVTGDTLTSFRALTTTEEKWNTTDFELLKTAVLDGAPAQLSSWEELKNPVTGQTNLVGGHAYAIIGFDENTQNFILANPWGADRNDNVEGTFEASMDHMWQGGNFSTGIAFVNSNAASGAAGQLVHAMAAMNTSPSAALDTSALAVNVNHTTLTASHV
;
A
#
# COMPACT_ATOMS: atom_id res chain seq x y z
N MET A 1 -72.71 39.77 3.52
CA MET A 1 -73.16 38.72 2.57
C MET A 1 -72.59 37.42 3.14
N ASN A 2 -73.41 36.62 3.85
CA ASN A 2 -72.89 35.61 4.79
C ASN A 2 -73.29 34.18 4.39
N ASN A 3 -73.37 33.87 3.09
CA ASN A 3 -73.76 32.52 2.65
C ASN A 3 -73.10 32.13 1.31
N PHE A 4 -71.79 32.27 1.22
CA PHE A 4 -71.05 31.84 0.03
C PHE A 4 -70.84 30.32 -0.04
N GLY A 5 -70.97 29.63 1.10
CA GLY A 5 -70.84 28.16 1.18
C GLY A 5 -71.90 27.37 0.41
N SER A 6 -72.97 28.01 -0.09
CA SER A 6 -74.00 27.36 -0.91
C SER A 6 -73.80 27.53 -2.42
N LEU A 7 -72.78 28.27 -2.87
CA LEU A 7 -72.49 28.46 -4.29
C LEU A 7 -71.73 27.25 -4.85
N SER A 8 -72.00 26.86 -6.10
CA SER A 8 -71.12 25.94 -6.83
C SER A 8 -69.75 26.60 -7.07
N LYS A 9 -68.71 25.81 -7.36
CA LYS A 9 -67.37 26.33 -7.67
C LYS A 9 -67.40 27.30 -8.86
N GLU A 10 -68.21 27.00 -9.88
CA GLU A 10 -68.42 27.85 -11.05
C GLU A 10 -69.13 29.15 -10.68
N GLN A 11 -70.18 29.07 -9.85
CA GLN A 11 -70.93 30.25 -9.40
C GLN A 11 -70.07 31.16 -8.52
N PHE A 12 -69.27 30.57 -7.63
CA PHE A 12 -68.34 31.30 -6.77
C PHE A 12 -67.26 31.99 -7.61
N GLY A 13 -66.74 31.31 -8.65
CA GLY A 13 -65.73 31.84 -9.56
C GLY A 13 -66.15 33.08 -10.37
N LEU A 14 -67.46 33.36 -10.47
CA LEU A 14 -67.99 34.56 -11.15
C LEU A 14 -67.94 35.83 -10.28
N LEU A 15 -67.60 35.73 -8.99
CA LEU A 15 -67.52 36.87 -8.08
C LEU A 15 -66.25 37.70 -8.36
N ASP A 16 -66.41 39.01 -8.60
CA ASP A 16 -65.30 39.96 -8.63
C ASP A 16 -64.86 40.29 -7.19
N ILE A 17 -63.78 39.66 -6.76
CA ILE A 17 -63.22 39.85 -5.42
C ILE A 17 -62.14 40.93 -5.35
N SER A 18 -61.72 41.49 -6.50
CA SER A 18 -60.64 42.50 -6.58
C SER A 18 -60.94 43.77 -5.79
N LYS A 19 -62.23 44.05 -5.54
CA LYS A 19 -62.70 45.25 -4.83
C LYS A 19 -63.06 45.00 -3.36
N VAL A 20 -62.86 43.78 -2.85
CA VAL A 20 -63.18 43.47 -1.45
C VAL A 20 -62.14 44.15 -0.55
N PRO A 21 -62.55 44.98 0.43
CA PRO A 21 -61.62 45.67 1.32
C PRO A 21 -60.93 44.69 2.27
N THR A 22 -59.68 45.00 2.66
CA THR A 22 -58.84 44.17 3.54
C THR A 22 -59.54 43.76 4.84
N PHE A 23 -60.31 44.65 5.46
CA PHE A 23 -61.11 44.33 6.67
C PHE A 23 -62.14 43.21 6.44
N ALA A 24 -62.73 43.11 5.25
CA ALA A 24 -63.65 42.01 4.95
C ALA A 24 -62.89 40.71 4.69
N ILE A 25 -61.73 40.80 4.03
CA ILE A 25 -60.84 39.65 3.76
C ILE A 25 -60.31 39.03 5.06
N SER A 26 -60.03 39.84 6.08
CA SER A 26 -59.52 39.35 7.37
C SER A 26 -60.50 38.47 8.14
N HIS A 27 -61.76 38.42 7.73
CA HIS A 27 -62.79 37.55 8.31
C HIS A 27 -63.12 36.33 7.43
N TRP A 28 -62.41 36.14 6.31
CA TRP A 28 -62.61 34.97 5.45
C TRP A 28 -62.25 33.66 6.16
N SER A 29 -63.06 32.64 5.91
CA SER A 29 -62.97 31.32 6.54
C SER A 29 -63.34 30.21 5.56
N ASN A 30 -63.67 29.00 6.06
CA ASN A 30 -64.06 27.84 5.25
C ASN A 30 -65.20 28.09 4.24
N GLU A 31 -66.01 29.14 4.41
CA GLU A 31 -67.05 29.53 3.46
C GLU A 31 -66.49 30.07 2.12
N PHE A 32 -65.18 30.37 2.04
CA PHE A 32 -64.47 30.82 0.84
C PHE A 32 -63.68 29.71 0.12
N LYS A 33 -63.93 28.43 0.46
CA LYS A 33 -63.33 27.26 -0.19
C LYS A 33 -63.56 27.16 -1.72
N GLY A 34 -64.48 27.94 -2.27
CA GLY A 34 -64.75 28.04 -3.70
C GLY A 34 -63.80 28.95 -4.48
N LEU A 35 -62.81 29.58 -3.84
CA LEU A 35 -61.85 30.47 -4.51
C LEU A 35 -61.14 29.77 -5.68
N THR A 36 -61.00 30.52 -6.76
CA THR A 36 -60.30 30.08 -7.98
C THR A 36 -58.96 30.78 -8.11
N SER A 37 -58.04 30.22 -8.89
CA SER A 37 -56.76 30.85 -9.23
C SER A 37 -56.95 32.22 -9.90
N GLY A 38 -57.90 32.35 -10.83
CA GLY A 38 -58.20 33.63 -11.47
C GLY A 38 -58.65 34.73 -10.50
N GLN A 39 -59.38 34.35 -9.45
CA GLN A 39 -59.80 35.26 -8.39
C GLN A 39 -58.63 35.70 -7.52
N ILE A 40 -57.75 34.78 -7.11
CA ILE A 40 -56.53 35.10 -6.36
C ILE A 40 -55.62 36.05 -7.16
N ALA A 41 -55.44 35.80 -8.46
CA ALA A 41 -54.64 36.65 -9.34
C ALA A 41 -55.16 38.10 -9.45
N SER A 42 -56.44 38.33 -9.14
CA SER A 42 -57.06 39.66 -9.17
C SER A 42 -56.85 40.48 -7.89
N LEU A 43 -56.35 39.87 -6.81
CA LEU A 43 -56.08 40.55 -5.54
C LEU A 43 -54.72 41.25 -5.56
N ASN A 44 -54.55 42.34 -4.81
CA ASN A 44 -53.23 42.93 -4.58
C ASN A 44 -52.53 42.33 -3.34
N ALA A 45 -51.26 42.67 -3.11
CA ALA A 45 -50.49 42.14 -1.98
C ALA A 45 -51.10 42.50 -0.60
N GLU A 46 -51.68 43.69 -0.44
CA GLU A 46 -52.36 44.10 0.80
C GLU A 46 -53.59 43.23 1.09
N GLN A 47 -54.35 42.89 0.04
CA GLN A 47 -55.51 42.00 0.13
C GLN A 47 -55.11 40.56 0.47
N ILE A 48 -54.02 40.05 -0.13
CA ILE A 48 -53.46 38.74 0.22
C ILE A 48 -53.02 38.73 1.70
N ASN A 49 -52.29 39.75 2.13
CA ASN A 49 -51.79 39.84 3.51
C ASN A 49 -52.90 40.07 4.54
N ALA A 50 -54.05 40.60 4.13
CA ALA A 50 -55.19 40.78 5.01
C ALA A 50 -55.89 39.47 5.38
N MET A 51 -55.63 38.35 4.68
CA MET A 51 -56.16 37.04 5.05
C MET A 51 -55.67 36.67 6.46
N GLY A 52 -56.59 36.28 7.35
CA GLY A 52 -56.21 35.95 8.74
C GLY A 52 -55.49 34.59 8.85
N HIS A 53 -56.15 33.52 8.40
CA HIS A 53 -55.66 32.14 8.47
C HIS A 53 -55.99 31.40 7.18
N ALA A 54 -55.17 31.56 6.15
CA ALA A 54 -55.48 31.11 4.79
C ALA A 54 -55.48 29.58 4.56
N ALA A 55 -55.28 28.75 5.58
CA ALA A 55 -55.30 27.28 5.45
C ALA A 55 -56.61 26.67 4.96
N TRP A 56 -57.71 27.42 4.97
CA TRP A 56 -58.97 26.98 4.39
C TRP A 56 -59.00 27.08 2.86
N MET A 57 -58.05 27.77 2.24
CA MET A 57 -57.98 27.98 0.80
C MET A 57 -57.71 26.65 0.06
N PRO A 58 -58.40 26.36 -1.06
CA PRO A 58 -58.11 25.18 -1.85
C PRO A 58 -56.72 25.26 -2.48
N ASP A 59 -56.00 24.14 -2.53
CA ASP A 59 -54.65 24.07 -3.08
C ASP A 59 -54.59 24.58 -4.53
N GLU A 60 -55.62 24.33 -5.37
CA GLU A 60 -55.61 24.77 -6.76
C GLU A 60 -55.71 26.29 -6.93
N ALA A 61 -56.14 27.03 -5.90
CA ALA A 61 -56.13 28.48 -5.94
C ALA A 61 -54.71 29.05 -5.86
N ALA A 62 -53.73 28.28 -5.38
CA ALA A 62 -52.31 28.66 -5.34
C ALA A 62 -51.78 29.04 -6.73
N ALA A 63 -52.27 28.38 -7.79
CA ALA A 63 -51.89 28.67 -9.18
C ALA A 63 -52.19 30.11 -9.63
N GLY A 64 -52.99 30.85 -8.85
CA GLY A 64 -53.30 32.26 -9.09
C GLY A 64 -52.34 33.25 -8.43
N PHE A 65 -51.48 32.81 -7.52
CA PHE A 65 -50.52 33.70 -6.86
C PHE A 65 -49.48 34.17 -7.86
N THR A 66 -49.22 35.48 -7.86
CA THR A 66 -48.19 36.12 -8.66
C THR A 66 -46.90 36.25 -7.85
N ALA A 67 -45.77 36.36 -8.56
CA ALA A 67 -44.47 36.62 -7.93
C ALA A 67 -44.47 37.87 -7.04
N GLU A 68 -45.11 38.96 -7.47
CA GLU A 68 -45.18 40.20 -6.70
C GLU A 68 -46.01 40.04 -5.41
N GLN A 69 -47.09 39.25 -5.46
CA GLN A 69 -47.88 38.94 -4.25
C GLN A 69 -47.05 38.13 -3.25
N LEU A 70 -46.34 37.08 -3.69
CA LEU A 70 -45.57 36.22 -2.79
C LEU A 70 -44.30 36.88 -2.25
N LYS A 71 -43.64 37.71 -3.07
CA LYS A 71 -42.50 38.52 -2.64
C LYS A 71 -42.82 39.45 -1.47
N ASN A 72 -44.04 39.99 -1.44
CA ASN A 72 -44.51 40.88 -0.37
C ASN A 72 -45.44 40.17 0.63
N CYS A 73 -45.49 38.84 0.61
CA CYS A 73 -46.40 38.07 1.47
C CYS A 73 -45.90 38.03 2.92
N THR A 74 -46.78 38.37 3.85
CA THR A 74 -46.53 38.32 5.31
C THR A 74 -47.35 37.24 5.99
N GLN A 75 -48.02 36.38 5.23
CA GLN A 75 -48.71 35.21 5.77
C GLN A 75 -47.67 34.22 6.31
N ASN A 76 -47.97 33.60 7.45
CA ASN A 76 -47.13 32.52 7.95
C ASN A 76 -47.45 31.23 7.18
N PHE A 77 -46.41 30.65 6.60
CA PHE A 77 -46.51 29.49 5.71
C PHE A 77 -46.69 28.16 6.44
N TYR A 78 -46.61 28.17 7.77
CA TYR A 78 -46.81 27.00 8.63
C TYR A 78 -48.15 26.31 8.38
N TRP A 79 -49.20 27.06 8.01
CA TRP A 79 -50.54 26.51 7.84
C TRP A 79 -50.89 26.06 6.41
N PHE A 80 -49.97 26.22 5.45
CA PHE A 80 -50.21 25.83 4.06
C PHE A 80 -49.79 24.38 3.82
N SER A 81 -50.60 23.67 3.04
CA SER A 81 -50.35 22.26 2.72
C SER A 81 -49.23 22.12 1.70
N ALA A 82 -48.62 20.93 1.60
CA ALA A 82 -47.74 20.59 0.48
C ALA A 82 -48.42 20.75 -0.89
N GLY A 83 -49.71 20.41 -0.98
CA GLY A 83 -50.48 20.54 -2.22
C GLY A 83 -50.58 22.00 -2.66
N TRP A 84 -50.75 22.93 -1.72
CA TRP A 84 -50.77 24.35 -2.02
C TRP A 84 -49.45 24.81 -2.66
N PHE A 85 -48.31 24.43 -2.08
CA PHE A 85 -47.00 24.75 -2.66
C PHE A 85 -46.81 24.11 -4.04
N ASN A 86 -47.25 22.87 -4.22
CA ASN A 86 -47.19 22.12 -5.47
C ASN A 86 -48.07 22.69 -6.60
N HIS A 87 -48.94 23.64 -6.29
CA HIS A 87 -49.82 24.30 -7.26
C HIS A 87 -49.36 25.73 -7.61
N LEU A 88 -48.31 26.25 -6.98
CA LEU A 88 -47.73 27.54 -7.36
C LEU A 88 -47.10 27.47 -8.75
N THR A 89 -47.09 28.59 -9.47
CA THR A 89 -46.23 28.68 -10.66
C THR A 89 -44.77 28.76 -10.24
N LYS A 90 -43.85 28.43 -11.15
CA LYS A 90 -42.42 28.55 -10.90
C LYS A 90 -42.02 29.95 -10.43
N GLU A 91 -42.48 30.98 -11.13
CA GLU A 91 -42.17 32.38 -10.83
C GLU A 91 -42.72 32.79 -9.47
N ALA A 92 -43.90 32.29 -9.11
CA ALA A 92 -44.54 32.56 -7.84
C ALA A 92 -43.77 31.88 -6.69
N PHE A 93 -43.47 30.58 -6.81
CA PHE A 93 -42.73 29.81 -5.82
C PHE A 93 -41.32 30.39 -5.57
N GLN A 94 -40.59 30.75 -6.64
CA GLN A 94 -39.25 31.34 -6.52
C GLN A 94 -39.26 32.77 -5.96
N ALA A 95 -40.41 33.45 -5.95
CA ALA A 95 -40.54 34.77 -5.34
C ALA A 95 -40.75 34.72 -3.82
N ILE A 96 -41.00 33.54 -3.23
CA ILE A 96 -41.06 33.36 -1.78
C ILE A 96 -39.69 33.72 -1.19
N THR A 97 -39.65 34.65 -0.24
CA THR A 97 -38.40 35.08 0.38
C THR A 97 -37.79 33.97 1.25
N PRO A 98 -36.45 33.92 1.43
CA PRO A 98 -35.81 32.95 2.32
C PRO A 98 -36.40 32.93 3.75
N GLU A 99 -36.77 34.09 4.28
CA GLU A 99 -37.44 34.19 5.58
C GLU A 99 -38.76 33.40 5.60
N ARG A 100 -39.58 33.51 4.55
CA ARG A 100 -40.88 32.83 4.45
C ARG A 100 -40.75 31.35 4.15
N ILE A 101 -39.68 30.91 3.49
CA ILE A 101 -39.35 29.48 3.37
C ILE A 101 -39.14 28.88 4.77
N GLY A 102 -38.48 29.61 5.66
CA GLY A 102 -38.27 29.20 7.06
C GLY A 102 -39.55 29.01 7.88
N ASP A 103 -40.69 29.55 7.42
CA ASP A 103 -42.00 29.41 8.07
C ASP A 103 -42.77 28.14 7.64
N ILE A 104 -42.36 27.47 6.55
CA ILE A 104 -43.07 26.30 6.00
C ILE A 104 -42.96 25.12 6.96
N PHE A 105 -44.08 24.50 7.33
CA PHE A 105 -44.08 23.35 8.24
C PHE A 105 -43.38 22.11 7.65
N LEU A 106 -42.69 21.33 8.48
CA LEU A 106 -41.88 20.16 8.06
C LEU A 106 -42.66 19.16 7.19
N ASP A 107 -43.92 18.86 7.53
CA ASP A 107 -44.74 17.94 6.73
C ASP A 107 -45.05 18.50 5.33
N ALA A 108 -45.19 19.83 5.21
CA ALA A 108 -45.36 20.47 3.92
C ALA A 108 -44.07 20.40 3.09
N PHE A 109 -42.90 20.58 3.71
CA PHE A 109 -41.61 20.38 3.04
C PHE A 109 -41.40 18.96 2.51
N ASN A 110 -41.73 17.97 3.33
CA ASN A 110 -41.61 16.56 2.95
C ASN A 110 -42.66 16.15 1.91
N GLY A 111 -43.85 16.76 1.94
CA GLY A 111 -44.93 16.51 0.99
C GLY A 111 -44.82 17.27 -0.35
N MET A 112 -43.96 18.30 -0.45
CA MET A 112 -43.72 19.00 -1.73
C MET A 112 -43.20 17.99 -2.77
N ASN A 113 -43.62 18.08 -4.02
CA ASN A 113 -43.16 17.17 -5.07
C ASN A 113 -41.74 17.52 -5.52
N ALA A 114 -41.06 16.58 -6.19
CA ALA A 114 -39.68 16.78 -6.66
C ALA A 114 -39.56 17.96 -7.64
N GLU A 115 -40.59 18.22 -8.45
CA GLU A 115 -40.61 19.36 -9.37
C GLU A 115 -40.47 20.68 -8.60
N HIS A 116 -41.27 20.91 -7.56
CA HIS A 116 -41.21 22.15 -6.78
C HIS A 116 -39.97 22.24 -5.88
N ARG A 117 -39.51 21.12 -5.32
CA ARG A 117 -38.25 21.11 -4.56
C ARG A 117 -37.05 21.48 -5.44
N SER A 118 -37.06 21.07 -6.71
CA SER A 118 -36.01 21.45 -7.68
C SER A 118 -36.01 22.95 -8.02
N LEU A 119 -37.11 23.67 -7.75
CA LEU A 119 -37.22 25.12 -7.97
C LEU A 119 -36.64 25.96 -6.84
N LEU A 120 -36.38 25.36 -5.66
CA LEU A 120 -35.76 26.07 -4.55
C LEU A 120 -34.41 26.65 -4.99
N THR A 121 -34.18 27.91 -4.61
CA THR A 121 -32.90 28.60 -4.82
C THR A 121 -31.95 28.34 -3.65
N ALA A 122 -30.65 28.61 -3.83
CA ALA A 122 -29.66 28.52 -2.76
C ALA A 122 -30.05 29.39 -1.53
N ASP A 123 -30.47 30.64 -1.77
CA ASP A 123 -30.90 31.54 -0.69
C ASP A 123 -32.11 30.97 0.08
N GLN A 124 -33.06 30.36 -0.64
CA GLN A 124 -34.23 29.73 -0.03
C GLN A 124 -33.86 28.50 0.81
N VAL A 125 -32.95 27.64 0.32
CA VAL A 125 -32.43 26.50 1.11
C VAL A 125 -31.70 26.98 2.37
N GLY A 126 -30.91 28.05 2.26
CA GLY A 126 -30.26 28.67 3.41
C GLY A 126 -31.23 29.28 4.43
N GLY A 127 -32.46 29.60 4.01
CA GLY A 127 -33.55 30.06 4.88
C GLY A 127 -34.29 28.97 5.66
N ILE A 128 -34.03 27.68 5.39
CA ILE A 128 -34.69 26.57 6.09
C ILE A 128 -34.23 26.53 7.55
N THR A 129 -35.17 26.66 8.48
CA THR A 129 -34.90 26.71 9.93
C THR A 129 -34.91 25.35 10.62
N TYR A 130 -35.43 24.31 9.95
CA TYR A 130 -35.46 22.95 10.46
C TYR A 130 -34.07 22.31 10.46
N ASN A 131 -33.85 21.43 11.43
CA ASN A 131 -32.65 20.62 11.47
C ASN A 131 -32.62 19.66 10.26
N PHE A 132 -31.48 19.60 9.57
CA PHE A 132 -31.34 18.82 8.33
C PHE A 132 -31.41 17.30 8.56
N TRP A 133 -31.35 16.85 9.81
CA TRP A 133 -31.56 15.47 10.25
C TRP A 133 -32.95 14.96 9.87
N PHE A 134 -33.94 15.83 9.76
CA PHE A 134 -35.32 15.46 9.43
C PHE A 134 -35.56 15.25 7.92
N PHE A 135 -34.55 15.47 7.07
CA PHE A 135 -34.65 15.32 5.63
C PHE A 135 -33.84 14.10 5.15
N THR A 136 -34.47 13.32 4.28
CA THR A 136 -33.87 12.11 3.69
C THR A 136 -32.95 12.45 2.52
N SER A 137 -32.09 11.50 2.12
CA SER A 137 -31.28 11.61 0.90
C SER A 137 -32.13 11.91 -0.36
N ASP A 138 -33.29 11.26 -0.52
CA ASP A 138 -34.21 11.52 -1.64
C ASP A 138 -34.72 12.97 -1.68
N TRP A 139 -34.88 13.60 -0.51
CA TRP A 139 -35.25 15.00 -0.44
C TRP A 139 -34.12 15.89 -0.99
N PHE A 140 -32.88 15.64 -0.56
CA PHE A 140 -31.71 16.37 -1.05
C PHE A 140 -31.47 16.15 -2.56
N ASN A 141 -31.56 14.91 -3.05
CA ASN A 141 -31.42 14.58 -4.48
C ASN A 141 -32.52 15.18 -5.37
N SER A 142 -33.60 15.71 -4.78
CA SER A 142 -34.66 16.40 -5.51
C SER A 142 -34.48 17.93 -5.54
N LEU A 143 -33.49 18.46 -4.84
CA LEU A 143 -33.05 19.84 -5.01
C LEU A 143 -32.31 19.98 -6.35
N SER A 144 -32.07 21.22 -6.78
CA SER A 144 -31.09 21.43 -7.84
C SER A 144 -29.67 21.43 -7.24
N PRO A 145 -28.64 21.03 -8.01
CA PRO A 145 -27.25 21.15 -7.56
C PRO A 145 -26.86 22.58 -7.15
N GLU A 146 -27.45 23.61 -7.77
CA GLU A 146 -27.23 25.01 -7.37
C GLU A 146 -27.84 25.33 -5.99
N ALA A 147 -29.00 24.75 -5.67
CA ALA A 147 -29.64 24.94 -4.37
C ALA A 147 -28.84 24.32 -3.22
N MET A 148 -28.12 23.22 -3.48
CA MET A 148 -27.23 22.57 -2.50
C MET A 148 -26.15 23.51 -1.98
N LYS A 149 -25.69 24.48 -2.77
CA LYS A 149 -24.73 25.50 -2.33
C LYS A 149 -25.28 26.43 -1.26
N GLY A 150 -26.60 26.49 -1.11
CA GLY A 150 -27.31 27.24 -0.08
C GLY A 150 -27.26 26.62 1.31
N ILE A 151 -26.87 25.35 1.44
CA ILE A 151 -26.78 24.69 2.75
C ILE A 151 -25.67 25.35 3.57
N THR A 152 -26.07 25.98 4.67
CA THR A 152 -25.20 26.79 5.51
C THR A 152 -24.32 25.93 6.41
N ALA A 153 -23.23 26.51 6.92
CA ALA A 153 -22.35 25.85 7.88
C ALA A 153 -23.04 25.46 9.20
N ALA A 154 -24.16 26.10 9.54
CA ALA A 154 -24.96 25.74 10.71
C ALA A 154 -25.88 24.54 10.44
N GLN A 155 -26.27 24.27 9.19
CA GLN A 155 -27.15 23.17 8.81
C GLN A 155 -26.35 21.89 8.48
N PHE A 156 -25.22 22.04 7.78
CA PHE A 156 -24.47 20.94 7.18
C PHE A 156 -24.03 19.84 8.18
N PRO A 157 -23.53 20.17 9.39
CA PRO A 157 -23.13 19.16 10.38
C PRO A 157 -24.29 18.32 10.93
N HIS A 158 -25.55 18.69 10.64
CA HIS A 158 -26.73 18.02 11.16
C HIS A 158 -27.41 17.10 10.13
N LEU A 159 -26.70 16.66 9.10
CA LEU A 159 -27.20 15.64 8.16
C LEU A 159 -27.36 14.28 8.84
N GLN A 160 -28.35 13.49 8.40
CA GLN A 160 -28.49 12.11 8.86
C GLN A 160 -27.30 11.25 8.40
N GLN A 161 -26.88 10.31 9.24
CA GLN A 161 -25.92 9.28 8.82
C GLN A 161 -26.46 8.54 7.58
N GLY A 162 -25.61 8.40 6.57
CA GLY A 162 -25.98 7.79 5.28
C GLY A 162 -26.60 8.75 4.26
N ASN A 163 -26.91 10.01 4.60
CA ASN A 163 -27.41 10.96 3.60
C ASN A 163 -26.37 11.17 2.49
N LEU A 164 -25.12 11.51 2.83
CA LEU A 164 -24.07 11.74 1.84
C LEU A 164 -23.80 10.53 0.95
N THR A 165 -23.83 9.31 1.50
CA THR A 165 -23.56 8.09 0.74
C THR A 165 -24.67 7.73 -0.26
N HIS A 166 -25.86 8.32 -0.13
CA HIS A 166 -26.98 8.14 -1.04
C HIS A 166 -27.26 9.36 -1.94
N TRP A 167 -26.44 10.41 -1.83
CA TRP A 167 -26.50 11.51 -2.80
C TRP A 167 -25.92 11.05 -4.13
N ASP A 168 -26.54 11.51 -5.22
CA ASP A 168 -25.99 11.25 -6.54
C ASP A 168 -24.71 12.07 -6.80
N ASN A 169 -23.95 11.66 -7.81
CA ASN A 169 -22.67 12.28 -8.13
C ASN A 169 -22.78 13.77 -8.51
N GLN A 170 -23.92 14.22 -9.05
CA GLN A 170 -24.11 15.64 -9.41
C GLN A 170 -24.28 16.52 -8.17
N HIS A 171 -24.98 16.02 -7.15
CA HIS A 171 -25.16 16.72 -5.88
C HIS A 171 -23.88 16.76 -5.07
N LEU A 172 -23.13 15.66 -5.02
CA LEU A 172 -21.80 15.62 -4.40
C LEU A 172 -20.83 16.60 -5.09
N ALA A 173 -20.80 16.61 -6.43
CA ALA A 173 -19.95 17.52 -7.21
C ALA A 173 -20.32 19.00 -7.08
N ALA A 174 -21.52 19.33 -6.62
CA ALA A 174 -21.98 20.70 -6.43
C ALA A 174 -21.64 21.28 -5.06
N LEU A 175 -21.21 20.44 -4.11
CA LEU A 175 -20.76 20.90 -2.80
C LEU A 175 -19.55 21.83 -2.95
N THR A 176 -19.60 22.93 -2.22
CA THR A 176 -18.48 23.86 -2.14
C THR A 176 -17.37 23.32 -1.24
N ALA A 177 -16.13 23.75 -1.47
CA ALA A 177 -15.00 23.43 -0.60
C ALA A 177 -15.28 23.71 0.90
N SER A 178 -16.00 24.80 1.22
CA SER A 178 -16.37 25.13 2.60
C SER A 178 -17.41 24.20 3.20
N GLN A 179 -18.31 23.62 2.38
CA GLN A 179 -19.25 22.60 2.84
C GLN A 179 -18.55 21.25 3.03
N VAL A 180 -17.67 20.86 2.10
CA VAL A 180 -16.86 19.64 2.20
C VAL A 180 -15.96 19.67 3.44
N ALA A 181 -15.37 20.82 3.77
CA ALA A 181 -14.52 21.02 4.95
C ALA A 181 -15.18 20.67 6.29
N ILE A 182 -16.51 20.72 6.36
CA ILE A 182 -17.30 20.46 7.58
C ILE A 182 -18.28 19.30 7.40
N ALA A 183 -18.19 18.58 6.28
CA ALA A 183 -19.10 17.50 5.95
C ALA A 183 -18.91 16.32 6.91
N PRO A 184 -19.95 15.85 7.60
CA PRO A 184 -19.84 14.65 8.41
C PRO A 184 -19.82 13.43 7.48
N TYR A 185 -19.12 12.36 7.87
CA TYR A 185 -19.16 11.06 7.17
C TYR A 185 -18.54 11.02 5.77
N ILE A 186 -17.62 11.93 5.43
CA ILE A 186 -16.87 11.86 4.15
C ILE A 186 -16.06 10.56 4.02
N ASP A 187 -15.63 10.01 5.16
CA ASP A 187 -14.91 8.74 5.31
C ASP A 187 -15.76 7.50 4.98
N GLN A 188 -17.08 7.67 4.83
CA GLN A 188 -18.01 6.59 4.47
C GLN A 188 -18.35 6.57 2.97
N LEU A 189 -17.86 7.54 2.20
CA LEU A 189 -18.09 7.60 0.76
C LEU A 189 -17.31 6.50 0.02
N SER A 190 -17.85 6.05 -1.11
CA SER A 190 -17.05 5.26 -2.05
C SER A 190 -15.92 6.12 -2.65
N SER A 191 -14.90 5.48 -3.20
CA SER A 191 -13.82 6.18 -3.92
C SER A 191 -14.36 7.07 -5.05
N GLU A 192 -15.34 6.58 -5.81
CA GLU A 192 -16.00 7.36 -6.87
C GLU A 192 -16.72 8.59 -6.33
N GLN A 193 -17.46 8.44 -5.22
CA GLN A 193 -18.17 9.55 -4.59
C GLN A 193 -17.22 10.60 -4.03
N PHE A 194 -16.15 10.17 -3.36
CA PHE A 194 -15.11 11.06 -2.84
C PHE A 194 -14.43 11.86 -3.97
N GLY A 195 -14.18 11.21 -5.12
CA GLY A 195 -13.59 11.86 -6.30
C GLY A 195 -14.43 13.00 -6.89
N ASN A 196 -15.73 13.06 -6.58
CA ASN A 196 -16.60 14.17 -6.99
C ASN A 196 -16.44 15.43 -6.12
N LEU A 197 -15.89 15.33 -4.91
CA LEU A 197 -15.83 16.44 -3.95
C LEU A 197 -14.75 17.47 -4.30
N ASP A 198 -15.01 18.74 -3.97
CA ASP A 198 -13.95 19.75 -3.87
C ASP A 198 -13.28 19.69 -2.49
N ILE A 199 -12.15 18.98 -2.43
CA ILE A 199 -11.42 18.78 -1.17
C ILE A 199 -10.44 19.92 -0.84
N SER A 200 -10.36 20.98 -1.66
CA SER A 200 -9.41 22.09 -1.43
C SER A 200 -9.65 22.81 -0.10
N GLY A 201 -10.85 22.69 0.47
CA GLY A 201 -11.21 23.24 1.78
C GLY A 201 -10.87 22.36 2.98
N LEU A 202 -10.46 21.09 2.78
CA LEU A 202 -10.10 20.20 3.89
C LEU A 202 -8.87 20.74 4.65
N SER A 203 -8.85 20.57 5.96
CA SER A 203 -7.66 20.95 6.75
C SER A 203 -6.45 20.06 6.44
N ILE A 204 -5.23 20.56 6.68
CA ILE A 204 -3.98 19.78 6.58
C ILE A 204 -4.08 18.47 7.40
N ALA A 205 -4.67 18.54 8.60
CA ALA A 205 -4.86 17.37 9.45
C ALA A 205 -5.84 16.35 8.84
N ALA A 206 -6.91 16.81 8.18
CA ALA A 206 -7.85 15.93 7.49
C ALA A 206 -7.20 15.25 6.28
N ILE A 207 -6.42 15.98 5.48
CA ILE A 207 -5.66 15.40 4.35
C ILE A 207 -4.66 14.35 4.85
N GLY A 208 -3.97 14.60 5.96
CA GLY A 208 -3.05 13.65 6.57
C GLY A 208 -3.71 12.45 7.27
N GLN A 209 -5.04 12.34 7.24
CA GLN A 209 -5.81 11.22 7.82
C GLN A 209 -6.72 10.55 6.78
N LEU A 210 -6.56 10.85 5.48
CA LEU A 210 -7.30 10.16 4.43
C LEU A 210 -7.03 8.65 4.45
N SER A 211 -8.11 7.88 4.35
CA SER A 211 -8.11 6.44 4.24
C SER A 211 -7.69 5.96 2.84
N LYS A 212 -7.32 4.68 2.72
CA LYS A 212 -7.00 4.07 1.42
C LYS A 212 -8.12 4.22 0.38
N THR A 213 -9.38 4.14 0.80
CA THR A 213 -10.54 4.34 -0.08
C THR A 213 -10.59 5.74 -0.66
N GLU A 214 -10.29 6.76 0.16
CA GLU A 214 -10.26 8.16 -0.28
C GLU A 214 -9.05 8.42 -1.18
N TYR A 215 -7.87 7.86 -0.87
CA TYR A 215 -6.70 7.91 -1.75
C TYR A 215 -6.98 7.31 -3.14
N GLN A 216 -7.69 6.17 -3.18
CA GLN A 216 -8.11 5.54 -4.43
C GLN A 216 -9.16 6.34 -5.20
N GLY A 217 -9.89 7.22 -4.52
CA GLY A 217 -10.86 8.15 -5.11
C GLY A 217 -10.27 9.47 -5.59
N LEU A 218 -9.02 9.78 -5.24
CA LEU A 218 -8.39 11.05 -5.64
C LEU A 218 -8.35 11.18 -7.16
N THR A 219 -8.57 12.41 -7.63
CA THR A 219 -8.52 12.77 -9.05
C THR A 219 -7.39 13.77 -9.32
N GLU A 220 -6.96 13.85 -10.58
CA GLU A 220 -5.96 14.85 -11.03
C GLU A 220 -6.39 16.28 -10.65
N LYS A 221 -7.69 16.60 -10.78
CA LYS A 221 -8.24 17.91 -10.43
C LYS A 221 -8.13 18.20 -8.92
N GLN A 222 -8.35 17.19 -8.08
CA GLN A 222 -8.22 17.34 -6.63
C GLN A 222 -6.76 17.55 -6.23
N ILE A 223 -5.83 16.71 -6.70
CA ILE A 223 -4.40 16.87 -6.38
C ILE A 223 -3.87 18.24 -6.84
N SER A 224 -4.22 18.67 -8.07
CA SER A 224 -3.78 19.96 -8.60
C SER A 224 -4.38 21.17 -7.87
N SER A 225 -5.53 21.03 -7.21
CA SER A 225 -6.18 22.12 -6.45
C SER A 225 -5.70 22.27 -5.01
N LEU A 226 -5.06 21.25 -4.43
CA LEU A 226 -4.53 21.30 -3.05
C LEU A 226 -3.43 22.36 -2.90
N SER A 227 -3.30 22.97 -1.73
CA SER A 227 -2.18 23.84 -1.36
C SER A 227 -0.88 23.04 -1.24
N THR A 228 0.26 23.73 -1.15
CA THR A 228 1.55 23.07 -0.90
C THR A 228 1.56 22.33 0.45
N GLU A 229 0.99 22.93 1.48
CA GLU A 229 0.92 22.35 2.83
C GLU A 229 -0.02 21.14 2.88
N GLN A 230 -1.12 21.16 2.12
CA GLN A 230 -2.00 19.99 1.98
C GLN A 230 -1.29 18.85 1.23
N ILE A 231 -0.55 19.17 0.17
CA ILE A 231 0.23 18.17 -0.58
C ILE A 231 1.31 17.52 0.30
N GLN A 232 2.03 18.32 1.10
CA GLN A 232 3.02 17.82 2.08
C GLN A 232 2.39 16.99 3.21
N ALA A 233 1.08 17.07 3.41
CA ALA A 233 0.37 16.28 4.41
C ALA A 233 -0.03 14.88 3.90
N LEU A 234 0.12 14.59 2.60
CA LEU A 234 -0.13 13.25 2.06
C LEU A 234 0.93 12.27 2.58
N GLN A 235 0.49 11.19 3.22
CA GLN A 235 1.36 10.20 3.87
C GLN A 235 1.51 8.88 3.09
N HIS A 236 0.55 8.56 2.21
CA HIS A 236 0.46 7.25 1.55
C HIS A 236 0.48 7.39 0.02
N LEU A 237 1.59 7.89 -0.51
CA LEU A 237 1.79 8.05 -1.96
C LEU A 237 1.61 6.74 -2.76
N ASP A 238 1.90 5.62 -2.12
CA ASP A 238 1.72 4.26 -2.61
C ASP A 238 0.25 3.86 -2.82
N TRP A 239 -0.70 4.55 -2.19
CA TRP A 239 -2.14 4.29 -2.33
C TRP A 239 -2.81 5.10 -3.44
N ILE A 240 -2.09 6.05 -4.04
CA ILE A 240 -2.63 6.93 -5.06
C ILE A 240 -2.96 6.13 -6.33
N GLY A 241 -4.20 6.26 -6.80
CA GLY A 241 -4.61 5.70 -8.08
C GLY A 241 -3.97 6.44 -9.25
N VAL A 242 -3.64 5.72 -10.33
CA VAL A 242 -3.03 6.30 -11.55
C VAL A 242 -3.83 7.48 -12.14
N ALA A 243 -5.14 7.51 -11.94
CA ALA A 243 -6.03 8.59 -12.39
C ALA A 243 -5.77 9.94 -11.68
N ALA A 244 -5.12 9.94 -10.51
CA ALA A 244 -4.78 11.16 -9.79
C ALA A 244 -3.40 11.72 -10.17
N VAL A 245 -2.54 10.89 -10.77
CA VAL A 245 -1.10 11.15 -10.91
C VAL A 245 -0.81 12.38 -11.77
N GLY A 246 -1.64 12.65 -12.78
CA GLY A 246 -1.54 13.86 -13.61
C GLY A 246 -1.64 15.18 -12.81
N GLY A 247 -2.24 15.14 -11.61
CA GLY A 247 -2.37 16.33 -10.76
C GLY A 247 -1.08 16.75 -10.06
N PHE A 248 -0.07 15.86 -10.01
CA PHE A 248 1.27 16.18 -9.51
C PHE A 248 2.05 17.00 -10.55
N THR A 249 1.71 18.28 -10.67
CA THR A 249 2.44 19.21 -11.53
C THR A 249 3.88 19.45 -11.05
N ALA A 250 4.73 20.01 -11.91
CA ALA A 250 6.12 20.36 -11.57
C ALA A 250 6.26 21.19 -10.29
N ASP A 251 5.42 22.20 -10.06
CA ASP A 251 5.49 23.01 -8.84
C ASP A 251 5.09 22.19 -7.59
N LYS A 252 4.15 21.25 -7.72
CA LYS A 252 3.77 20.36 -6.62
C LYS A 252 4.87 19.37 -6.30
N MET A 253 5.45 18.73 -7.30
CA MET A 253 6.55 17.77 -7.10
C MET A 253 7.78 18.45 -6.50
N TYR A 254 8.18 19.62 -7.01
CA TYR A 254 9.26 20.41 -6.43
C TYR A 254 9.04 20.74 -4.93
N ARG A 255 7.77 20.93 -4.51
CA ARG A 255 7.39 21.31 -3.14
C ARG A 255 6.87 20.17 -2.28
N PHE A 256 6.76 18.95 -2.80
CA PHE A 256 6.15 17.80 -2.11
C PHE A 256 6.87 17.49 -0.79
N GLY A 257 8.15 17.87 -0.68
CA GLY A 257 9.03 17.56 0.44
C GLY A 257 10.08 16.54 0.04
N ASN A 258 11.00 16.22 0.94
CA ASN A 258 12.17 15.40 0.61
C ASN A 258 11.90 13.90 0.61
N ASP A 259 10.75 13.43 1.06
CA ASP A 259 10.43 12.01 1.15
C ASP A 259 9.37 11.62 0.13
N ILE A 260 9.83 10.98 -0.95
CA ILE A 260 8.98 10.39 -1.98
C ILE A 260 9.23 8.89 -2.11
N SER A 261 9.77 8.23 -1.07
CA SER A 261 10.20 6.84 -1.12
C SER A 261 9.06 5.85 -1.42
N GLY A 262 7.81 6.26 -1.20
CA GLY A 262 6.60 5.50 -1.51
C GLY A 262 6.18 5.54 -2.98
N LEU A 263 6.80 6.37 -3.84
CA LEU A 263 6.49 6.39 -5.26
C LEU A 263 7.09 5.17 -5.97
N SER A 264 6.23 4.36 -6.57
CA SER A 264 6.64 3.25 -7.44
C SER A 264 6.99 3.74 -8.84
N ALA A 265 7.72 2.91 -9.59
CA ALA A 265 7.98 3.15 -11.00
C ALA A 265 6.69 3.32 -11.82
N THR A 266 5.62 2.57 -11.50
CA THR A 266 4.30 2.71 -12.12
C THR A 266 3.73 4.11 -11.95
N ILE A 267 3.81 4.66 -10.73
CA ILE A 267 3.33 6.02 -10.48
C ILE A 267 4.21 7.04 -11.20
N LEU A 268 5.55 6.89 -11.12
CA LEU A 268 6.49 7.80 -11.77
C LEU A 268 6.33 7.80 -13.31
N ASN A 269 6.14 6.65 -13.95
CA ASN A 269 5.91 6.51 -15.40
C ASN A 269 4.53 7.04 -15.85
N ASN A 270 3.62 7.35 -14.92
CA ASN A 270 2.34 8.00 -15.21
C ASN A 270 2.35 9.50 -14.87
N MET A 271 3.45 10.03 -14.34
CA MET A 271 3.62 11.48 -14.11
C MET A 271 3.94 12.19 -15.42
N SER A 272 3.72 13.51 -15.45
CA SER A 272 4.23 14.30 -16.58
C SER A 272 5.76 14.38 -16.55
N LEU A 273 6.40 14.44 -17.72
CA LEU A 273 7.86 14.60 -17.81
C LEU A 273 8.34 15.88 -17.11
N ASP A 274 7.55 16.96 -17.15
CA ASP A 274 7.86 18.21 -16.43
C ASP A 274 7.85 18.01 -14.90
N ALA A 275 6.96 17.16 -14.39
CA ALA A 275 6.92 16.82 -12.97
C ALA A 275 8.13 16.02 -12.53
N ILE A 276 8.54 15.03 -13.33
CA ILE A 276 9.77 14.27 -13.08
C ILE A 276 11.01 15.18 -13.14
N ALA A 277 11.10 16.05 -14.15
CA ALA A 277 12.21 16.99 -14.29
C ALA A 277 12.30 18.05 -13.18
N SER A 278 11.24 18.20 -12.37
CA SER A 278 11.20 19.13 -11.24
C SER A 278 11.67 18.52 -9.92
N LEU A 279 11.92 17.20 -9.88
CA LEU A 279 12.42 16.52 -8.69
C LEU A 279 13.78 17.06 -8.27
N THR A 280 13.94 17.30 -6.97
CA THR A 280 15.20 17.77 -6.38
C THR A 280 16.16 16.60 -6.10
N SER A 281 17.45 16.86 -5.99
CA SER A 281 18.45 15.84 -5.63
C SER A 281 18.13 15.12 -4.31
N LEU A 282 17.54 15.83 -3.33
CA LEU A 282 17.11 15.23 -2.06
C LEU A 282 15.94 14.24 -2.26
N GLN A 283 14.97 14.59 -3.10
CA GLN A 283 13.85 13.71 -3.44
C GLN A 283 14.34 12.48 -4.22
N LEU A 284 15.24 12.66 -5.18
CA LEU A 284 15.87 11.57 -5.90
C LEU A 284 16.62 10.62 -4.95
N ASN A 285 17.39 11.17 -4.01
CA ASN A 285 18.09 10.36 -3.00
C ASN A 285 17.14 9.64 -2.02
N SER A 286 15.86 10.05 -1.92
CA SER A 286 14.84 9.37 -1.11
C SER A 286 14.11 8.25 -1.86
N LEU A 287 14.13 8.26 -3.20
CA LEU A 287 13.48 7.22 -4.00
C LEU A 287 14.15 5.87 -3.76
N ASN A 288 13.33 4.82 -3.67
CA ASN A 288 13.84 3.47 -3.62
C ASN A 288 14.59 3.16 -4.95
N PRO A 289 15.81 2.57 -4.92
CA PRO A 289 16.53 2.17 -6.13
C PRO A 289 15.70 1.40 -7.16
N VAL A 290 14.69 0.63 -6.73
CA VAL A 290 13.78 -0.06 -7.65
C VAL A 290 12.98 0.90 -8.53
N ALA A 291 12.60 2.07 -8.01
CA ALA A 291 11.82 3.04 -8.75
C ALA A 291 12.54 3.43 -10.04
N TYR A 292 13.88 3.57 -9.99
CA TYR A 292 14.74 3.85 -11.14
C TYR A 292 14.85 2.70 -12.13
N VAL A 293 14.95 1.47 -11.63
CA VAL A 293 15.05 0.26 -12.46
C VAL A 293 13.78 0.05 -13.29
N GLY A 294 12.62 0.44 -12.75
CA GLY A 294 11.33 0.32 -13.44
C GLY A 294 10.91 1.54 -14.28
N LEU A 295 11.70 2.62 -14.31
CA LEU A 295 11.37 3.78 -15.15
C LEU A 295 11.39 3.40 -16.63
N ASP A 296 10.51 4.01 -17.42
CA ASP A 296 10.69 3.99 -18.87
C ASP A 296 11.79 4.98 -19.31
N PHE A 297 12.23 4.82 -20.56
CA PHE A 297 13.30 5.63 -21.12
C PHE A 297 13.03 7.14 -21.04
N GLN A 298 11.79 7.60 -21.29
CA GLN A 298 11.48 9.03 -21.31
C GLN A 298 11.50 9.62 -19.91
N HIS A 299 10.93 8.94 -18.92
CA HIS A 299 10.92 9.38 -17.54
C HIS A 299 12.32 9.30 -16.92
N PHE A 300 13.10 8.27 -17.23
CA PHE A 300 14.48 8.18 -16.81
C PHE A 300 15.31 9.36 -17.35
N VAL A 301 15.18 9.69 -18.64
CA VAL A 301 15.84 10.85 -19.23
C VAL A 301 15.35 12.17 -18.61
N ALA A 302 14.06 12.26 -18.26
CA ALA A 302 13.48 13.44 -17.65
C ALA A 302 14.00 13.74 -16.24
N LEU A 303 14.55 12.77 -15.50
CA LEU A 303 15.23 13.02 -14.22
C LEU A 303 16.40 14.02 -14.35
N GLY A 304 16.91 14.24 -15.57
CA GLY A 304 17.95 15.22 -15.85
C GLY A 304 19.37 14.70 -15.59
N GLN A 305 20.31 15.63 -15.39
CA GLN A 305 21.69 15.29 -15.04
C GLN A 305 21.73 14.79 -13.60
N PHE A 306 22.32 13.62 -13.39
CA PHE A 306 22.61 13.10 -12.06
C PHE A 306 23.75 13.95 -11.49
N SER A 307 23.44 15.17 -11.05
CA SER A 307 24.45 16.08 -10.51
C SER A 307 25.25 15.39 -9.39
N ASP A 308 26.49 15.85 -9.17
CA ASP A 308 27.52 15.34 -8.23
C ASP A 308 27.04 14.94 -6.81
N GLU A 309 25.80 15.27 -6.42
CA GLU A 309 25.20 14.97 -5.12
C GLU A 309 24.33 13.68 -5.09
N SER A 310 24.13 12.97 -6.20
CA SER A 310 23.39 11.69 -6.18
C SER A 310 24.33 10.52 -5.84
N SER A 311 24.30 10.04 -4.59
CA SER A 311 24.99 8.80 -4.19
C SER A 311 24.30 7.54 -4.73
N LEU A 312 23.11 7.71 -5.32
CA LEU A 312 22.29 6.63 -5.83
C LEU A 312 23.00 5.83 -6.92
N LEU A 313 23.52 6.49 -7.97
CA LEU A 313 24.14 5.78 -9.10
C LEU A 313 25.34 4.94 -8.64
N SER A 314 26.12 5.44 -7.69
CA SER A 314 27.23 4.68 -7.08
C SER A 314 26.77 3.52 -6.19
N SER A 315 25.50 3.50 -5.77
CA SER A 315 24.94 2.45 -4.91
C SER A 315 24.25 1.31 -5.67
N LEU A 316 24.07 1.46 -6.99
CA LEU A 316 23.47 0.42 -7.82
C LEU A 316 24.35 -0.83 -7.85
N THR A 317 23.72 -2.00 -7.72
CA THR A 317 24.40 -3.29 -7.94
C THR A 317 24.80 -3.44 -9.41
N THR A 318 25.70 -4.38 -9.72
CA THR A 318 26.05 -4.74 -11.11
C THR A 318 24.80 -5.00 -11.96
N ASP A 319 23.87 -5.82 -11.44
CA ASP A 319 22.63 -6.19 -12.14
C ASP A 319 21.72 -4.98 -12.38
N GLN A 320 21.59 -4.08 -11.39
CA GLN A 320 20.82 -2.84 -11.51
C GLN A 320 21.46 -1.86 -12.49
N LEU A 321 22.79 -1.67 -12.42
CA LEU A 321 23.51 -0.78 -13.32
C LEU A 321 23.43 -1.25 -14.77
N LEU A 322 23.58 -2.56 -15.03
CA LEU A 322 23.44 -3.10 -16.38
C LEU A 322 22.03 -2.90 -16.95
N THR A 323 21.01 -2.80 -16.10
CA THR A 323 19.63 -2.47 -16.51
C THR A 323 19.47 -0.98 -16.74
N VAL A 324 19.89 -0.14 -15.79
CA VAL A 324 19.70 1.32 -15.85
C VAL A 324 20.59 1.97 -16.92
N SER A 325 21.81 1.47 -17.13
CA SER A 325 22.75 2.00 -18.13
C SER A 325 22.19 1.99 -19.56
N GLN A 326 21.21 1.13 -19.85
CA GLN A 326 20.50 1.06 -21.12
C GLN A 326 19.65 2.31 -21.39
N MET A 327 19.20 2.97 -20.33
CA MET A 327 18.40 4.19 -20.39
C MET A 327 19.23 5.47 -20.31
N MET A 328 20.52 5.35 -19.97
CA MET A 328 21.42 6.49 -19.80
C MET A 328 21.90 7.04 -21.15
N SER A 329 21.89 8.37 -21.27
CA SER A 329 22.63 9.08 -22.31
C SER A 329 24.15 8.98 -22.10
N LEU A 330 24.94 9.19 -23.16
CA LEU A 330 26.41 9.18 -23.06
C LEU A 330 26.96 10.19 -22.03
N ASN A 331 26.28 11.33 -21.85
CA ASN A 331 26.67 12.32 -20.84
C ASN A 331 26.44 11.77 -19.43
N GLN A 332 25.31 11.11 -19.17
CA GLN A 332 25.02 10.48 -17.87
C GLN A 332 25.98 9.32 -17.60
N GLN A 333 26.32 8.51 -18.60
CA GLN A 333 27.33 7.45 -18.43
C GLN A 333 28.71 8.01 -18.07
N SER A 334 29.05 9.24 -18.52
CA SER A 334 30.33 9.89 -18.16
C SER A 334 30.40 10.35 -16.70
N GLU A 335 29.26 10.46 -16.01
CA GLU A 335 29.16 10.80 -14.58
C GLU A 335 29.35 9.57 -13.67
N LEU A 336 29.34 8.35 -14.22
CA LEU A 336 29.57 7.11 -13.48
C LEU A 336 31.03 6.96 -13.03
N SER A 337 31.28 6.11 -12.04
CA SER A 337 32.64 5.79 -11.63
C SER A 337 33.41 5.03 -12.73
N GLU A 338 34.74 5.07 -12.70
CA GLU A 338 35.58 4.36 -13.67
C GLU A 338 35.28 2.85 -13.73
N SER A 339 34.97 2.23 -12.58
CA SER A 339 34.62 0.81 -12.52
C SER A 339 33.25 0.52 -13.17
N GLN A 340 32.28 1.41 -12.99
CA GLN A 340 30.96 1.31 -13.59
C GLN A 340 31.01 1.48 -15.12
N GLN A 341 31.76 2.48 -15.60
CA GLN A 341 31.99 2.68 -17.04
C GLN A 341 32.70 1.46 -17.66
N THR A 342 33.70 0.90 -16.96
CA THR A 342 34.42 -0.30 -17.41
C THR A 342 33.50 -1.52 -17.48
N LEU A 343 32.61 -1.71 -16.51
CA LEU A 343 31.63 -2.78 -16.52
C LEU A 343 30.70 -2.67 -17.74
N ILE A 344 30.19 -1.46 -18.02
CA ILE A 344 29.33 -1.21 -19.18
C ILE A 344 30.08 -1.50 -20.48
N SER A 345 31.31 -0.98 -20.67
CA SER A 345 32.07 -1.24 -21.90
C SER A 345 32.42 -2.72 -22.07
N THR A 346 32.80 -3.40 -20.98
CA THR A 346 33.12 -4.83 -21.00
C THR A 346 31.88 -5.67 -21.35
N SER A 347 30.72 -5.28 -20.82
CA SER A 347 29.43 -5.89 -21.14
C SER A 347 29.11 -5.78 -22.64
N VAL A 348 29.27 -4.59 -23.23
CA VAL A 348 29.06 -4.35 -24.67
C VAL A 348 29.96 -5.24 -25.53
N ASP A 349 31.27 -5.22 -25.26
CA ASP A 349 32.27 -5.99 -26.02
C ASP A 349 32.05 -7.50 -25.91
N ALA A 350 31.67 -7.98 -24.73
CA ALA A 350 31.33 -9.37 -24.50
C ALA A 350 30.06 -9.78 -25.27
N GLY A 351 29.08 -8.89 -25.42
CA GLY A 351 27.87 -9.14 -26.20
C GLY A 351 28.19 -9.35 -27.69
N PHE A 352 28.99 -8.45 -28.28
CA PHE A 352 29.45 -8.60 -29.66
C PHE A 352 30.28 -9.87 -29.87
N SER A 353 31.14 -10.21 -28.91
CA SER A 353 31.93 -11.43 -28.96
C SER A 353 31.05 -12.68 -28.89
N LEU A 354 30.06 -12.69 -28.00
CA LEU A 354 29.11 -13.78 -27.82
C LEU A 354 28.29 -14.02 -29.10
N THR A 355 27.70 -12.98 -29.68
CA THR A 355 26.91 -13.11 -30.91
C THR A 355 27.71 -13.65 -32.09
N GLY A 356 29.02 -13.38 -32.15
CA GLY A 356 29.93 -13.92 -33.16
C GLY A 356 30.20 -15.42 -33.04
N ILE A 357 29.99 -16.02 -31.87
CA ILE A 357 30.23 -17.45 -31.61
C ILE A 357 28.96 -18.30 -31.48
N VAL A 358 27.78 -17.67 -31.40
CA VAL A 358 26.48 -18.38 -31.37
C VAL A 358 26.22 -19.04 -32.73
N ASN A 359 25.97 -20.34 -32.71
CA ASN A 359 25.82 -21.16 -33.91
C ASN A 359 24.38 -21.19 -34.42
N ASP A 360 23.40 -21.29 -33.51
CA ASP A 360 21.98 -21.25 -33.83
C ASP A 360 21.59 -19.89 -34.43
N SER A 361 20.99 -19.93 -35.63
CA SER A 361 20.69 -18.70 -36.38
C SER A 361 19.57 -17.88 -35.76
N ALA A 362 18.61 -18.51 -35.08
CA ALA A 362 17.50 -17.80 -34.45
C ALA A 362 18.01 -17.06 -33.21
N LEU A 363 18.73 -17.76 -32.31
CA LEU A 363 19.34 -17.16 -31.13
C LEU A 363 20.32 -16.05 -31.50
N ARG A 364 21.19 -16.28 -32.50
CA ARG A 364 22.10 -15.25 -33.00
C ARG A 364 21.35 -14.03 -33.52
N SER A 365 20.25 -14.22 -34.24
CA SER A 365 19.43 -13.10 -34.74
C SER A 365 18.76 -12.33 -33.61
N ILE A 366 18.20 -13.03 -32.62
CA ILE A 366 17.56 -12.42 -31.44
C ILE A 366 18.60 -11.58 -30.67
N MET A 367 19.74 -12.17 -30.33
CA MET A 367 20.81 -11.47 -29.63
C MET A 367 21.39 -10.30 -30.44
N SER A 368 21.55 -10.45 -31.76
CA SER A 368 22.03 -9.36 -32.62
C SER A 368 21.03 -8.20 -32.68
N ASN A 369 19.74 -8.51 -32.72
CA ASN A 369 18.68 -7.49 -32.66
C ASN A 369 18.69 -6.79 -31.29
N GLN A 370 18.82 -7.55 -30.19
CA GLN A 370 18.92 -7.00 -28.85
C GLN A 370 20.10 -6.03 -28.76
N ILE A 371 21.31 -6.43 -29.17
CA ILE A 371 22.50 -5.56 -29.17
C ILE A 371 22.32 -4.30 -30.04
N ALA A 372 21.64 -4.44 -31.18
CA ALA A 372 21.40 -3.32 -32.09
C ALA A 372 20.43 -2.27 -31.51
N SER A 373 19.51 -2.68 -30.64
CA SER A 373 18.59 -1.79 -29.93
C SER A 373 19.09 -1.33 -28.56
N ASP A 374 20.03 -2.06 -27.96
CA ASP A 374 20.34 -2.00 -26.53
C ASP A 374 21.79 -2.47 -26.32
N ALA A 375 22.61 -1.65 -25.67
CA ALA A 375 24.06 -1.85 -25.62
C ALA A 375 24.52 -3.10 -24.83
N SER A 376 23.63 -3.80 -24.12
CA SER A 376 23.99 -4.93 -23.23
C SER A 376 23.09 -6.16 -23.45
N LEU A 377 23.70 -7.34 -23.54
CA LEU A 377 23.01 -8.64 -23.43
C LEU A 377 22.88 -9.11 -21.98
N PHE A 378 23.38 -8.37 -21.00
CA PHE A 378 23.64 -8.89 -19.67
C PHE A 378 22.77 -8.24 -18.58
N SER A 379 21.75 -7.46 -18.97
CA SER A 379 20.72 -6.98 -18.03
C SER A 379 19.61 -8.01 -17.84
N PHE A 380 18.83 -7.87 -16.75
CA PHE A 380 17.69 -8.76 -16.49
C PHE A 380 16.72 -8.78 -17.67
N THR A 381 16.31 -7.59 -18.14
CA THR A 381 15.34 -7.42 -19.22
C THR A 381 15.85 -8.02 -20.54
N SER A 382 17.12 -7.80 -20.88
CA SER A 382 17.69 -8.31 -22.14
C SER A 382 17.80 -9.83 -22.11
N ILE A 383 18.21 -10.41 -20.97
CA ILE A 383 18.28 -11.87 -20.82
C ILE A 383 16.89 -12.50 -20.86
N GLU A 384 15.93 -11.94 -20.14
CA GLU A 384 14.54 -12.40 -20.13
C GLU A 384 13.94 -12.38 -21.55
N SER A 385 14.11 -11.27 -22.28
CA SER A 385 13.62 -11.14 -23.66
C SER A 385 14.30 -12.14 -24.58
N VAL A 386 15.63 -12.27 -24.53
CA VAL A 386 16.38 -13.21 -25.38
C VAL A 386 15.91 -14.64 -25.14
N LEU A 387 15.71 -15.05 -23.88
CA LEU A 387 15.25 -16.40 -23.54
C LEU A 387 13.79 -16.64 -23.97
N LYS A 388 12.88 -15.69 -23.72
CA LYS A 388 11.46 -15.78 -24.12
C LYS A 388 11.30 -15.79 -25.64
N ASP A 389 11.97 -14.89 -26.33
CA ASP A 389 11.95 -14.81 -27.80
C ASP A 389 12.51 -16.10 -28.40
N PHE A 390 13.61 -16.61 -27.85
CA PHE A 390 14.19 -17.85 -28.34
C PHE A 390 13.28 -19.05 -28.11
N ALA A 391 12.72 -19.21 -26.90
CA ALA A 391 11.77 -20.26 -26.58
C ALA A 391 10.53 -20.23 -27.49
N SER A 392 10.04 -19.03 -27.85
CA SER A 392 8.89 -18.86 -28.76
C SER A 392 9.17 -19.29 -30.20
N GLN A 393 10.43 -19.27 -30.63
CA GLN A 393 10.86 -19.63 -31.99
C GLN A 393 11.24 -21.10 -32.14
N LEU A 394 11.31 -21.86 -31.04
CA LEU A 394 11.62 -23.28 -31.09
C LEU A 394 10.47 -24.06 -31.75
N THR A 395 10.79 -24.78 -32.82
CA THR A 395 9.83 -25.65 -33.52
C THR A 395 9.83 -27.10 -33.02
N GLY A 396 10.65 -27.41 -32.02
CA GLY A 396 10.85 -28.75 -31.46
C GLY A 396 11.74 -28.70 -30.21
N ASN A 397 12.20 -29.86 -29.78
CA ASN A 397 13.08 -29.96 -28.62
C ASN A 397 14.45 -29.32 -28.89
N LEU A 398 15.10 -28.82 -27.83
CA LEU A 398 16.43 -28.21 -27.91
C LEU A 398 17.43 -29.15 -28.58
N THR A 399 18.08 -28.67 -29.62
CA THR A 399 19.21 -29.36 -30.25
C THR A 399 20.48 -29.18 -29.41
N GLU A 400 21.50 -30.01 -29.66
CA GLU A 400 22.80 -29.89 -29.00
C GLU A 400 23.42 -28.51 -29.23
N THR A 401 23.37 -28.02 -30.48
CA THR A 401 23.85 -26.67 -30.85
C THR A 401 23.15 -25.57 -30.06
N GLN A 402 21.82 -25.63 -29.97
CA GLN A 402 21.04 -24.63 -29.24
C GLN A 402 21.34 -24.65 -27.74
N PHE A 403 21.47 -25.85 -27.17
CA PHE A 403 21.83 -25.99 -25.75
C PHE A 403 23.25 -25.53 -25.47
N ASP A 404 24.21 -25.82 -26.35
CA ASP A 404 25.59 -25.32 -26.26
C ASP A 404 25.65 -23.79 -26.33
N ASP A 405 24.88 -23.17 -27.22
CA ASP A 405 24.82 -21.71 -27.30
C ASP A 405 24.19 -21.08 -26.04
N ILE A 406 23.16 -21.71 -25.45
CA ILE A 406 22.62 -21.27 -24.14
C ILE A 406 23.71 -21.38 -23.06
N LYS A 407 24.47 -22.48 -22.98
CA LYS A 407 25.57 -22.62 -22.00
C LYS A 407 26.63 -21.54 -22.17
N ASN A 408 26.99 -21.22 -23.41
CA ASN A 408 27.93 -20.13 -23.70
C ASN A 408 27.39 -18.78 -23.23
N TYR A 409 26.08 -18.54 -23.37
CA TYR A 409 25.43 -17.35 -22.85
C TYR A 409 25.50 -17.27 -21.32
N VAL A 410 25.19 -18.37 -20.61
CA VAL A 410 25.30 -18.43 -19.14
C VAL A 410 26.73 -18.17 -18.66
N GLN A 411 27.72 -18.73 -19.35
CA GLN A 411 29.12 -18.48 -19.03
C GLN A 411 29.49 -17.01 -19.23
N ALA A 412 29.02 -16.39 -20.32
CA ALA A 412 29.24 -14.97 -20.58
C ALA A 412 28.58 -14.09 -19.50
N ILE A 413 27.36 -14.42 -19.07
CA ILE A 413 26.68 -13.75 -17.95
C ILE A 413 27.52 -13.84 -16.67
N GLY A 414 28.04 -15.02 -16.33
CA GLY A 414 28.88 -15.19 -15.13
C GLY A 414 30.19 -14.38 -15.18
N ASN A 415 30.77 -14.23 -16.37
CA ASN A 415 31.99 -13.42 -16.56
C ASN A 415 31.74 -11.91 -16.41
N ILE A 416 30.53 -11.43 -16.75
CA ILE A 416 30.19 -10.00 -16.71
C ILE A 416 29.55 -9.61 -15.37
N CYS A 417 28.56 -10.37 -14.93
CA CYS A 417 27.79 -10.04 -13.73
C CYS A 417 28.44 -10.59 -12.44
N GLY A 418 29.35 -11.57 -12.57
CA GLY A 418 29.92 -12.32 -11.45
C GLY A 418 29.06 -13.54 -11.09
N THR A 419 29.69 -14.56 -10.51
CA THR A 419 29.01 -15.83 -10.16
C THR A 419 28.10 -15.72 -8.93
N ASP A 420 28.23 -14.63 -8.17
CA ASP A 420 27.41 -14.37 -6.98
C ASP A 420 26.18 -13.49 -7.30
N SER A 421 26.05 -13.03 -8.55
CA SER A 421 24.96 -12.16 -9.00
C SER A 421 23.62 -12.90 -9.06
N ALA A 422 22.52 -12.16 -8.87
CA ALA A 422 21.19 -12.74 -8.95
C ALA A 422 20.94 -13.27 -10.35
N ILE A 423 21.18 -12.43 -11.37
CA ILE A 423 21.00 -12.78 -12.77
C ILE A 423 21.76 -14.06 -13.14
N TYR A 424 23.04 -14.18 -12.77
CA TYR A 424 23.81 -15.40 -13.05
C TYR A 424 23.17 -16.64 -12.42
N SER A 425 22.81 -16.55 -11.14
CA SER A 425 22.17 -17.67 -10.44
C SER A 425 20.87 -18.10 -11.11
N LEU A 426 20.03 -17.16 -11.55
CA LEU A 426 18.77 -17.46 -12.22
C LEU A 426 18.99 -18.20 -13.55
N VAL A 427 19.90 -17.72 -14.40
CA VAL A 427 20.16 -18.38 -15.69
C VAL A 427 20.88 -19.71 -15.50
N SER A 428 21.79 -19.81 -14.52
CA SER A 428 22.44 -21.06 -14.16
C SER A 428 21.44 -22.12 -13.67
N GLY A 429 20.37 -21.68 -12.99
CA GLY A 429 19.24 -22.49 -12.57
C GLY A 429 18.51 -23.17 -13.74
N LEU A 430 18.53 -22.56 -14.93
CA LEU A 430 17.95 -23.15 -16.14
C LEU A 430 18.73 -24.37 -16.65
N ILE A 431 20.08 -24.40 -16.52
CA ILE A 431 20.94 -25.35 -17.25
C ILE A 431 21.80 -26.29 -16.38
N GLY A 432 21.94 -26.05 -15.07
CA GLY A 432 22.92 -26.73 -14.22
C GLY A 432 22.59 -28.21 -13.89
N THR A 433 23.62 -29.02 -13.58
CA THR A 433 23.47 -30.42 -13.10
C THR A 433 22.86 -30.53 -11.71
N ASN A 434 22.93 -29.44 -10.93
CA ASN A 434 22.23 -29.23 -9.65
C ASN A 434 21.16 -28.14 -9.80
N GLY A 435 20.75 -27.83 -11.04
CA GLY A 435 19.69 -26.87 -11.34
C GLY A 435 18.44 -27.32 -10.61
N ALA A 436 18.15 -26.61 -9.53
CA ALA A 436 17.04 -26.82 -8.64
C ALA A 436 15.75 -27.04 -9.45
N SER A 437 15.34 -28.30 -9.56
CA SER A 437 14.10 -28.61 -10.25
C SER A 437 13.01 -28.62 -9.20
N VAL A 438 12.24 -27.54 -9.19
CA VAL A 438 10.99 -27.47 -8.45
C VAL A 438 9.91 -28.29 -9.14
N HIS A 439 8.95 -28.78 -8.36
CA HIS A 439 7.71 -29.29 -8.92
C HIS A 439 6.93 -28.16 -9.58
N TRP A 440 6.40 -28.44 -10.78
CA TRP A 440 5.46 -27.54 -11.43
C TRP A 440 4.09 -27.70 -10.77
N THR A 441 3.68 -26.72 -9.97
CA THR A 441 2.54 -26.88 -9.06
C THR A 441 1.19 -26.89 -9.78
N ALA A 442 1.09 -26.28 -10.97
CA ALA A 442 -0.15 -26.23 -11.75
C ALA A 442 -0.66 -27.60 -12.26
N THR A 443 0.19 -28.63 -12.30
CA THR A 443 -0.20 -29.97 -12.81
C THR A 443 -0.35 -31.04 -11.72
N GLY A 444 -0.14 -30.70 -10.45
CA GLY A 444 -0.11 -31.66 -9.35
C GLY A 444 1.22 -32.42 -9.21
N GLU A 445 1.43 -33.04 -8.05
CA GLU A 445 2.68 -33.76 -7.71
C GLU A 445 2.95 -34.90 -8.70
N GLY A 446 4.08 -34.84 -9.39
CA GLY A 446 4.58 -35.97 -10.17
C GLY A 446 5.79 -35.66 -11.03
N GLU A 447 5.82 -34.51 -11.71
CA GLU A 447 6.90 -34.19 -12.66
C GLU A 447 7.69 -32.97 -12.21
N ARG A 448 8.99 -33.21 -12.04
CA ARG A 448 10.03 -32.21 -11.88
C ARG A 448 10.23 -31.53 -13.23
N ILE A 449 10.34 -30.21 -13.27
CA ILE A 449 10.64 -29.50 -14.53
C ILE A 449 11.97 -30.02 -15.09
N GLY A 450 12.96 -30.26 -14.23
CA GLY A 450 14.32 -30.65 -14.63
C GLY A 450 15.09 -29.50 -15.29
N SER A 451 16.42 -29.60 -15.35
CA SER A 451 17.24 -28.61 -16.07
C SER A 451 17.15 -28.79 -17.58
N LEU A 452 17.36 -27.70 -18.31
CA LEU A 452 17.58 -27.74 -19.75
C LEU A 452 18.76 -28.64 -20.09
N ASN A 453 18.57 -29.45 -21.12
CA ASN A 453 19.57 -30.30 -21.73
C ASN A 453 19.23 -30.51 -23.21
N THR A 454 20.13 -31.14 -23.96
CA THR A 454 19.82 -31.59 -25.32
C THR A 454 18.60 -32.50 -25.31
N GLY A 455 17.54 -32.11 -26.03
CA GLY A 455 16.27 -32.83 -26.05
C GLY A 455 15.19 -32.27 -25.12
N SER A 456 15.47 -31.21 -24.35
CA SER A 456 14.45 -30.49 -23.56
C SER A 456 13.34 -29.91 -24.44
N SER A 457 12.10 -30.02 -23.97
CA SER A 457 10.93 -29.53 -24.71
C SER A 457 10.75 -28.00 -24.56
N VAL A 458 10.00 -27.40 -25.48
CA VAL A 458 9.58 -25.98 -25.38
C VAL A 458 8.77 -25.72 -24.10
N THR A 459 7.93 -26.67 -23.70
CA THR A 459 7.17 -26.61 -22.44
C THR A 459 8.11 -26.52 -21.24
N GLN A 460 9.12 -27.40 -21.18
CA GLN A 460 10.11 -27.40 -20.10
C GLN A 460 10.85 -26.06 -20.04
N PHE A 461 11.26 -25.53 -21.20
CA PHE A 461 11.93 -24.24 -21.27
C PHE A 461 11.06 -23.10 -20.75
N ASN A 462 9.80 -23.01 -21.19
CA ASN A 462 8.88 -21.98 -20.71
C ASN A 462 8.57 -22.11 -19.21
N GLN A 463 8.46 -23.33 -18.67
CA GLN A 463 8.29 -23.56 -17.24
C GLN A 463 9.49 -23.09 -16.43
N LEU A 464 10.71 -23.32 -16.93
CA LEU A 464 11.93 -22.83 -16.29
C LEU A 464 12.02 -21.29 -16.35
N ILE A 465 11.72 -20.66 -17.49
CA ILE A 465 11.64 -19.19 -17.59
C ILE A 465 10.62 -18.65 -16.58
N SER A 466 9.43 -19.26 -16.54
CA SER A 466 8.36 -18.85 -15.63
C SER A 466 8.75 -18.99 -14.15
N THR A 467 9.54 -20.02 -13.81
CA THR A 467 10.05 -20.24 -12.46
C THR A 467 11.14 -19.22 -12.09
N TRP A 468 12.15 -19.06 -12.94
CA TRP A 468 13.37 -18.34 -12.59
C TRP A 468 13.32 -16.84 -12.90
N PHE A 469 12.48 -16.39 -13.84
CA PHE A 469 12.33 -14.98 -14.20
C PHE A 469 10.97 -14.40 -13.81
N ASP A 470 9.88 -15.15 -14.00
CA ASP A 470 8.53 -14.63 -13.72
C ASP A 470 8.08 -14.85 -12.27
N GLY A 471 8.78 -15.69 -11.50
CA GLY A 471 8.43 -16.00 -10.11
C GLY A 471 7.08 -16.70 -9.93
N ALA A 472 6.48 -17.21 -11.02
CA ALA A 472 5.08 -17.61 -11.09
C ALA A 472 4.83 -19.10 -10.77
N ASN A 473 5.84 -19.84 -10.29
CA ASN A 473 5.65 -21.21 -9.82
C ASN A 473 5.14 -21.20 -8.37
N ASP A 474 3.86 -20.86 -8.20
CA ASP A 474 3.24 -20.66 -6.89
C ASP A 474 3.34 -21.89 -5.98
N PRO A 475 3.63 -21.70 -4.67
CA PRO A 475 3.51 -22.77 -3.70
C PRO A 475 2.10 -23.38 -3.66
N LYS A 476 2.02 -24.70 -3.47
CA LYS A 476 0.74 -25.38 -3.32
C LYS A 476 -0.04 -24.82 -2.13
N SER A 477 -1.36 -24.69 -2.29
CA SER A 477 -2.31 -24.32 -1.23
C SER A 477 -2.12 -22.96 -0.57
N SER A 478 -1.43 -22.02 -1.23
CA SER A 478 -1.38 -20.63 -0.77
C SER A 478 -2.70 -19.91 -1.08
N SER A 479 -3.48 -19.58 -0.05
CA SER A 479 -4.42 -18.46 -0.15
C SER A 479 -3.60 -17.18 -0.33
N THR A 480 -3.90 -16.41 -1.37
CA THR A 480 -3.10 -15.24 -1.71
C THR A 480 -3.47 -14.05 -0.82
N ALA A 481 -2.43 -13.40 -0.28
CA ALA A 481 -2.49 -12.04 0.19
C ALA A 481 -1.50 -11.23 -0.65
N HIS A 482 -1.99 -10.27 -1.41
CA HIS A 482 -1.11 -9.41 -2.19
C HIS A 482 -0.26 -8.54 -1.26
N VAL A 483 1.05 -8.44 -1.53
CA VAL A 483 1.87 -7.38 -0.93
C VAL A 483 1.73 -6.04 -1.66
N ASP A 484 0.86 -5.97 -2.67
CA ASP A 484 0.61 -4.80 -3.51
C ASP A 484 0.34 -3.54 -2.69
N GLY A 485 1.10 -2.49 -3.00
CA GLY A 485 1.04 -1.21 -2.32
C GLY A 485 1.69 -1.23 -0.93
N ARG A 486 2.55 -2.19 -0.61
CA ARG A 486 3.48 -2.10 0.53
C ARG A 486 4.92 -2.00 0.02
N PRO A 487 5.74 -1.09 0.55
CA PRO A 487 7.15 -1.03 0.17
C PRO A 487 7.86 -2.30 0.64
N LEU A 488 8.89 -2.74 -0.10
CA LEU A 488 9.71 -3.89 0.31
C LEU A 488 10.24 -3.70 1.74
N PHE A 489 10.82 -2.54 2.02
CA PHE A 489 11.25 -2.12 3.35
C PHE A 489 10.50 -0.87 3.79
N ALA A 490 10.23 -0.75 5.09
CA ALA A 490 9.76 0.50 5.66
C ALA A 490 10.83 1.60 5.52
N LYS A 491 10.44 2.87 5.72
CA LYS A 491 11.34 4.04 5.62
C LYS A 491 12.61 3.93 6.48
N GLY A 492 12.54 3.28 7.65
CA GLY A 492 13.67 3.04 8.54
C GLY A 492 14.60 1.87 8.12
N GLY A 493 14.28 1.17 7.04
CA GLY A 493 14.87 -0.11 6.69
C GLY A 493 14.17 -1.29 7.39
N PRO A 494 14.67 -2.52 7.17
CA PRO A 494 14.16 -3.70 7.85
C PRO A 494 14.50 -3.64 9.35
N THR A 495 13.56 -4.05 10.18
CA THR A 495 13.74 -4.12 11.65
C THR A 495 13.20 -5.42 12.20
N ILE A 496 13.55 -5.72 13.45
CA ILE A 496 13.00 -6.88 14.17
C ILE A 496 11.47 -6.82 14.32
N ASN A 497 10.89 -5.61 14.32
CA ASN A 497 9.46 -5.38 14.45
C ASN A 497 8.69 -5.61 13.14
N ASP A 498 9.36 -5.86 12.02
CA ASP A 498 8.65 -6.32 10.81
C ASP A 498 8.30 -7.81 10.88
N ILE A 499 8.89 -8.55 11.83
CA ILE A 499 8.80 -10.01 11.88
C ILE A 499 7.71 -10.41 12.87
N HIS A 500 6.56 -10.77 12.31
CA HIS A 500 5.42 -11.35 13.02
C HIS A 500 5.03 -12.67 12.35
N GLN A 501 5.39 -13.78 12.97
CA GLN A 501 5.03 -15.12 12.49
C GLN A 501 3.50 -15.26 12.38
N GLY A 502 3.07 -15.81 11.24
CA GLY A 502 1.68 -16.18 10.99
C GLY A 502 1.33 -17.56 11.54
N GLY A 503 0.46 -18.27 10.82
CA GLY A 503 0.06 -19.65 11.12
C GLY A 503 1.02 -20.72 10.59
N VAL A 504 2.10 -20.35 9.91
CA VAL A 504 3.15 -21.27 9.44
C VAL A 504 4.11 -21.59 10.58
N SER A 505 4.54 -22.84 10.72
CA SER A 505 5.47 -23.29 11.79
C SER A 505 6.94 -23.12 11.41
N ASP A 506 7.33 -21.93 10.95
CA ASP A 506 8.65 -21.58 10.40
C ASP A 506 9.50 -20.74 11.36
N CYS A 507 9.23 -20.80 12.67
CA CYS A 507 9.91 -20.01 13.71
C CYS A 507 11.45 -20.02 13.60
N SER A 508 12.06 -21.14 13.19
CA SER A 508 13.51 -21.25 12.99
C SER A 508 14.04 -20.33 11.89
N PHE A 509 13.27 -20.10 10.83
CA PHE A 509 13.60 -19.16 9.76
C PHE A 509 13.42 -17.71 10.22
N LEU A 510 12.24 -17.38 10.76
CA LEU A 510 11.92 -16.01 11.18
C LEU A 510 12.82 -15.50 12.31
N SER A 511 13.12 -16.34 13.31
CA SER A 511 14.07 -15.96 14.36
C SER A 511 15.52 -15.85 13.83
N THR A 512 15.87 -16.55 12.76
CA THR A 512 17.15 -16.30 12.06
C THR A 512 17.15 -14.91 11.43
N LEU A 513 16.08 -14.52 10.74
CA LEU A 513 15.96 -13.17 10.19
C LEU A 513 16.00 -12.12 11.31
N GLN A 514 15.36 -12.35 12.46
CA GLN A 514 15.40 -11.47 13.63
C GLN A 514 16.83 -11.26 14.13
N THR A 515 17.62 -12.33 14.27
CA THR A 515 18.99 -12.17 14.77
C THR A 515 19.89 -11.43 13.78
N VAL A 516 19.72 -11.65 12.47
CA VAL A 516 20.51 -10.95 11.44
C VAL A 516 20.08 -9.49 11.29
N VAL A 517 18.79 -9.18 11.24
CA VAL A 517 18.30 -7.79 11.07
C VAL A 517 18.67 -6.92 12.27
N ASN A 518 18.75 -7.50 13.46
CA ASN A 518 19.13 -6.80 14.69
C ASN A 518 20.58 -6.30 14.67
N VAL A 519 21.49 -7.02 13.97
CA VAL A 519 22.92 -6.69 13.95
C VAL A 519 23.40 -6.14 12.61
N ALA A 520 22.74 -6.51 11.51
CA ALA A 520 23.15 -6.20 10.15
C ALA A 520 21.93 -6.00 9.21
N PRO A 521 21.12 -4.94 9.42
CA PRO A 521 19.93 -4.68 8.61
C PRO A 521 20.25 -4.47 7.11
N ASP A 522 21.43 -3.93 6.78
CA ASP A 522 21.85 -3.77 5.38
C ASP A 522 22.22 -5.11 4.72
N PHE A 523 22.61 -6.12 5.49
CA PHE A 523 22.77 -7.49 4.98
C PHE A 523 21.42 -8.12 4.63
N ILE A 524 20.38 -7.84 5.41
CA ILE A 524 19.00 -8.23 5.04
C ILE A 524 18.60 -7.51 3.75
N LYS A 525 18.87 -6.20 3.60
CA LYS A 525 18.59 -5.49 2.34
C LYS A 525 19.28 -6.14 1.15
N SER A 526 20.54 -6.55 1.31
CA SER A 526 21.32 -7.18 0.23
C SER A 526 20.83 -8.57 -0.17
N MET A 527 19.94 -9.20 0.62
CA MET A 527 19.30 -10.45 0.23
C MET A 527 18.31 -10.27 -0.93
N PHE A 528 17.86 -9.05 -1.24
CA PHE A 528 16.78 -8.82 -2.20
C PHE A 528 17.24 -7.98 -3.38
N VAL A 529 16.82 -8.41 -4.57
CA VAL A 529 16.83 -7.62 -5.80
C VAL A 529 15.40 -7.59 -6.33
N GLN A 530 14.79 -6.42 -6.40
CA GLN A 530 13.50 -6.27 -7.07
C GLN A 530 13.73 -6.09 -8.57
N ASN A 531 13.08 -6.91 -9.37
CA ASN A 531 13.30 -7.02 -10.81
C ASN A 531 12.36 -6.08 -11.59
N PRO A 532 12.73 -5.69 -12.83
CA PRO A 532 11.90 -4.84 -13.69
C PRO A 532 10.48 -5.34 -13.96
N ASN A 533 10.27 -6.67 -13.91
CA ASN A 533 8.97 -7.32 -14.14
C ASN A 533 8.11 -7.43 -12.86
N ASN A 534 8.40 -6.64 -11.81
CA ASN A 534 7.72 -6.64 -10.51
C ASN A 534 7.87 -7.94 -9.69
N THR A 535 8.88 -8.75 -9.98
CA THR A 535 9.26 -9.90 -9.15
C THR A 535 10.42 -9.54 -8.21
N TYR A 536 10.76 -10.46 -7.30
CA TYR A 536 11.84 -10.34 -6.34
C TYR A 536 12.77 -11.53 -6.45
N SER A 537 14.05 -11.29 -6.73
CA SER A 537 15.10 -12.28 -6.56
C SER A 537 15.66 -12.20 -5.15
N VAL A 538 15.63 -13.33 -4.43
CA VAL A 538 16.02 -13.41 -3.02
C VAL A 538 17.15 -14.42 -2.84
N ARG A 539 18.20 -14.00 -2.12
CA ARG A 539 19.41 -14.77 -1.89
C ARG A 539 19.33 -15.62 -0.62
N PHE A 540 19.69 -16.89 -0.75
CA PHE A 540 20.01 -17.81 0.33
C PHE A 540 21.37 -18.45 0.05
N PHE A 541 21.85 -19.27 0.98
CA PHE A 541 23.12 -19.99 0.84
C PHE A 541 22.93 -21.49 0.98
N GLN A 542 23.59 -22.24 0.12
CA GLN A 542 23.77 -23.68 0.28
C GLN A 542 25.27 -23.97 0.39
N ASN A 543 25.71 -24.52 1.53
CA ASN A 543 27.13 -24.79 1.80
C ASN A 543 28.05 -23.56 1.60
N GLY A 544 27.57 -22.37 1.97
CA GLY A 544 28.30 -21.10 1.83
C GLY A 544 28.30 -20.52 0.41
N VAL A 545 27.68 -21.19 -0.57
CA VAL A 545 27.52 -20.69 -1.95
C VAL A 545 26.18 -19.95 -2.07
N PRO A 546 26.17 -18.70 -2.55
CA PRO A 546 24.93 -17.95 -2.74
C PRO A 546 24.09 -18.53 -3.87
N HIS A 547 22.79 -18.63 -3.62
CA HIS A 547 21.78 -19.05 -4.58
C HIS A 547 20.60 -18.10 -4.50
N TRP A 548 20.08 -17.73 -5.66
CA TRP A 548 18.97 -16.80 -5.79
C TRP A 548 17.77 -17.50 -6.38
N VAL A 549 16.59 -17.25 -5.80
CA VAL A 549 15.29 -17.69 -6.34
C VAL A 549 14.41 -16.48 -6.60
N THR A 550 13.52 -16.58 -7.59
CA THR A 550 12.60 -15.50 -7.94
C THR A 550 11.18 -15.82 -7.47
N VAL A 551 10.51 -14.84 -6.88
CA VAL A 551 9.10 -14.89 -6.47
C VAL A 551 8.38 -13.61 -6.89
N ASP A 552 7.10 -13.68 -7.20
CA ASP A 552 6.30 -12.47 -7.43
C ASP A 552 5.80 -11.83 -6.10
N GLY A 553 4.84 -10.89 -6.16
CA GLY A 553 4.26 -10.19 -5.01
C GLY A 553 3.13 -10.91 -4.24
N GLU A 554 2.77 -12.13 -4.62
CA GLU A 554 1.77 -12.94 -3.92
C GLU A 554 2.31 -13.56 -2.62
N ALA A 555 2.02 -12.98 -1.45
CA ALA A 555 2.35 -13.62 -0.17
C ALA A 555 1.27 -14.63 0.25
N TYR A 556 1.62 -15.54 1.17
CA TYR A 556 0.63 -16.42 1.77
C TYR A 556 -0.15 -15.70 2.87
N SER A 557 -1.48 -15.75 2.82
CA SER A 557 -2.33 -15.01 3.77
C SER A 557 -2.15 -15.43 5.23
N SER A 558 -1.70 -16.66 5.47
CA SER A 558 -1.39 -17.18 6.81
C SER A 558 0.10 -17.15 7.13
N GLY A 559 0.93 -16.60 6.23
CA GLY A 559 2.37 -16.43 6.44
C GLY A 559 2.71 -15.25 7.34
N ALA A 560 3.99 -14.95 7.45
CA ALA A 560 4.50 -13.78 8.14
C ALA A 560 4.00 -12.50 7.46
N ASN A 561 3.60 -11.51 8.27
CA ASN A 561 2.96 -10.31 7.73
C ASN A 561 3.28 -9.06 8.56
N SER A 562 3.62 -7.97 7.88
CA SER A 562 3.79 -6.64 8.46
C SER A 562 2.91 -5.63 7.73
N SER A 563 2.32 -4.69 8.48
CA SER A 563 1.54 -3.59 7.90
C SER A 563 2.43 -2.52 7.26
N THR A 564 3.72 -2.47 7.62
CA THR A 564 4.65 -1.39 7.24
C THR A 564 5.62 -1.78 6.13
N SER A 565 5.78 -3.08 5.86
CA SER A 565 6.73 -3.58 4.87
C SER A 565 6.33 -4.98 4.34
N SER A 566 6.94 -5.41 3.23
CA SER A 566 6.67 -6.72 2.63
C SER A 566 7.86 -7.70 2.66
N TRP A 567 9.07 -7.26 3.05
CA TRP A 567 10.28 -8.07 2.94
C TRP A 567 10.21 -9.41 3.68
N VAL A 568 9.56 -9.50 4.84
CA VAL A 568 9.46 -10.77 5.59
C VAL A 568 8.58 -11.77 4.85
N ALA A 569 7.45 -11.32 4.31
CA ALA A 569 6.54 -12.16 3.53
C ALA A 569 7.19 -12.63 2.22
N ILE A 570 7.95 -11.75 1.55
CA ILE A 570 8.72 -12.09 0.34
C ILE A 570 9.86 -13.07 0.68
N ALA A 571 10.57 -12.87 1.79
CA ALA A 571 11.60 -13.80 2.24
C ALA A 571 11.04 -15.17 2.59
N GLU A 572 9.91 -15.25 3.30
CA GLU A 572 9.24 -16.50 3.65
C GLU A 572 8.84 -17.27 2.39
N ARG A 573 8.20 -16.59 1.41
CA ARG A 573 7.86 -17.22 0.13
C ARG A 573 9.09 -17.69 -0.63
N ALA A 574 10.11 -16.85 -0.70
CA ALA A 574 11.34 -17.21 -1.37
C ALA A 574 12.05 -18.37 -0.66
N ASN A 575 11.91 -18.51 0.66
CA ASN A 575 12.42 -19.65 1.39
C ASN A 575 11.71 -20.95 0.98
N VAL A 576 10.39 -20.91 0.74
CA VAL A 576 9.66 -22.05 0.16
C VAL A 576 10.25 -22.43 -1.20
N ALA A 577 10.44 -21.45 -2.08
CA ALA A 577 11.02 -21.68 -3.41
C ALA A 577 12.43 -22.26 -3.32
N PHE A 578 13.25 -21.74 -2.40
CA PHE A 578 14.61 -22.20 -2.14
C PHE A 578 14.66 -23.63 -1.57
N GLU A 579 13.81 -23.95 -0.59
CA GLU A 579 13.68 -25.31 -0.03
C GLU A 579 13.25 -26.33 -1.08
N ALA A 580 12.26 -25.97 -1.90
CA ALA A 580 11.78 -26.80 -2.98
C ALA A 580 12.87 -27.03 -4.04
N ALA A 581 13.65 -25.99 -4.31
CA ALA A 581 14.73 -25.99 -5.27
C ALA A 581 15.91 -26.88 -4.81
N TYR A 582 16.32 -26.76 -3.54
CA TYR A 582 17.63 -27.20 -3.09
C TYR A 582 17.63 -28.30 -2.01
N TYR A 583 16.49 -28.61 -1.38
CA TYR A 583 16.45 -29.56 -0.25
C TYR A 583 15.34 -30.62 -0.31
N THR A 584 14.08 -30.23 -0.50
CA THR A 584 12.93 -31.11 -0.22
C THR A 584 12.13 -31.51 -1.45
N ASP A 585 12.36 -30.85 -2.59
CA ASP A 585 11.52 -30.89 -3.80
C ASP A 585 10.07 -30.39 -3.59
N VAL A 586 9.64 -30.04 -2.36
CA VAL A 586 8.26 -29.65 -2.03
C VAL A 586 8.08 -28.14 -2.10
N ASN A 587 7.36 -27.65 -3.11
CA ASN A 587 6.96 -26.24 -3.24
C ASN A 587 5.65 -25.97 -2.49
N SER A 588 5.72 -25.89 -1.16
CA SER A 588 4.58 -25.64 -0.26
C SER A 588 5.07 -25.02 1.05
N TYR A 589 4.33 -24.08 1.63
CA TYR A 589 4.66 -23.52 2.96
C TYR A 589 4.76 -24.58 4.06
N SER A 590 4.13 -25.74 3.89
CA SER A 590 4.28 -26.87 4.81
C SER A 590 5.71 -27.42 4.86
N SER A 591 6.56 -27.16 3.87
CA SER A 591 7.97 -27.57 3.89
C SER A 591 8.80 -26.78 4.91
N LEU A 592 8.34 -25.58 5.28
CA LEU A 592 8.98 -24.75 6.30
C LEU A 592 8.65 -25.19 7.74
N ALA A 593 7.64 -26.06 7.90
CA ALA A 593 7.14 -26.47 9.19
C ALA A 593 8.11 -27.40 9.92
N GLY A 594 8.68 -26.92 11.02
CA GLY A 594 9.65 -27.66 11.81
C GLY A 594 11.01 -27.76 11.10
N GLY A 595 12.04 -27.15 11.69
CA GLY A 595 13.36 -27.08 11.05
C GLY A 595 14.47 -26.82 12.04
N LYS A 596 15.70 -27.17 11.63
CA LYS A 596 16.93 -26.78 12.34
C LYS A 596 17.24 -25.30 12.10
N GLU A 597 18.25 -24.81 12.79
CA GLU A 597 18.72 -23.43 12.72
C GLU A 597 19.04 -23.03 11.27
N LYS A 598 18.44 -21.93 10.80
CA LYS A 598 18.57 -21.43 9.40
C LYS A 598 19.71 -20.43 9.22
N ILE A 599 20.55 -20.25 10.25
CA ILE A 599 21.66 -19.28 10.26
C ILE A 599 22.57 -19.44 9.03
N MET A 600 23.03 -20.66 8.72
CA MET A 600 23.94 -20.87 7.59
C MET A 600 23.28 -20.57 6.23
N GLU A 601 21.97 -20.78 6.14
CA GLU A 601 21.18 -20.56 4.94
C GLU A 601 20.96 -19.06 4.66
N VAL A 602 20.78 -18.26 5.71
CA VAL A 602 20.62 -16.81 5.59
C VAL A 602 21.98 -16.11 5.45
N THR A 603 22.96 -16.51 6.26
CA THR A 603 24.25 -15.80 6.40
C THR A 603 25.36 -16.34 5.51
N GLY A 604 25.30 -17.62 5.12
CA GLY A 604 26.40 -18.30 4.41
C GLY A 604 27.54 -18.75 5.32
N ASP A 605 27.46 -18.40 6.61
CA ASP A 605 28.54 -18.59 7.55
C ASP A 605 28.39 -19.89 8.32
N THR A 606 29.53 -20.50 8.65
CA THR A 606 29.54 -21.62 9.59
C THR A 606 29.10 -21.17 10.98
N LEU A 607 28.46 -22.07 11.71
CA LEU A 607 28.00 -21.81 13.08
C LEU A 607 28.79 -22.62 14.11
N THR A 608 28.85 -22.09 15.33
CA THR A 608 29.06 -22.88 16.55
C THR A 608 27.69 -23.22 17.13
N SER A 609 27.50 -24.46 17.55
CA SER A 609 26.28 -24.85 18.28
C SER A 609 26.62 -25.64 19.52
N PHE A 610 25.89 -25.36 20.59
CA PHE A 610 25.85 -26.14 21.81
C PHE A 610 24.48 -26.80 21.91
N ARG A 611 24.44 -28.11 22.19
CA ARG A 611 23.19 -28.85 22.33
C ARG A 611 23.20 -29.65 23.61
N ALA A 612 22.16 -29.52 24.41
CA ALA A 612 21.83 -30.54 25.39
C ALA A 612 21.32 -31.76 24.61
N LEU A 613 21.89 -32.95 24.86
CA LEU A 613 21.40 -34.20 24.27
C LEU A 613 20.69 -35.02 25.35
N THR A 614 19.63 -35.73 24.94
CA THR A 614 18.74 -36.57 25.78
C THR A 614 19.44 -37.60 26.69
N THR A 615 20.73 -37.88 26.49
CA THR A 615 21.43 -39.00 27.14
C THR A 615 22.63 -38.61 28.00
N THR A 616 22.98 -37.31 28.07
CA THR A 616 24.13 -36.82 28.81
C THR A 616 23.77 -35.54 29.53
N GLU A 617 23.77 -35.57 30.87
CA GLU A 617 23.62 -34.41 31.76
C GLU A 617 24.83 -33.46 31.67
N GLU A 618 25.22 -33.02 30.48
CA GLU A 618 26.19 -31.93 30.39
C GLU A 618 25.41 -30.61 30.54
N LYS A 619 25.41 -30.09 31.77
CA LYS A 619 25.21 -28.66 31.99
C LYS A 619 26.17 -27.90 31.07
N TRP A 620 25.71 -26.78 30.51
CA TRP A 620 26.60 -25.83 29.85
C TRP A 620 27.81 -25.54 30.74
N ASN A 621 28.98 -25.35 30.14
CA ASN A 621 30.20 -25.03 30.89
C ASN A 621 30.55 -23.53 30.76
N THR A 622 31.40 -23.00 31.63
CA THR A 622 31.77 -21.57 31.61
C THR A 622 32.35 -21.11 30.26
N THR A 623 33.00 -22.02 29.51
CA THR A 623 33.48 -21.74 28.15
C THR A 623 32.32 -21.49 27.19
N ASP A 624 31.27 -22.30 27.23
CA ASP A 624 30.09 -22.14 26.36
C ASP A 624 29.39 -20.80 26.61
N PHE A 625 29.29 -20.41 27.89
CA PHE A 625 28.75 -19.11 28.28
C PHE A 625 29.60 -17.94 27.78
N GLU A 626 30.90 -17.95 28.03
CA GLU A 626 31.78 -16.87 27.57
C GLU A 626 31.86 -16.82 26.04
N LEU A 627 31.79 -17.96 25.35
CA LEU A 627 31.73 -18.01 23.89
C LEU A 627 30.45 -17.36 23.35
N LEU A 628 29.29 -17.74 23.86
CA LEU A 628 28.01 -17.17 23.43
C LEU A 628 27.93 -15.67 23.77
N LYS A 629 28.33 -15.30 24.99
CA LYS A 629 28.38 -13.91 25.44
C LYS A 629 29.27 -13.06 24.54
N THR A 630 30.50 -13.53 24.26
CA THR A 630 31.43 -12.83 23.36
C THR A 630 30.83 -12.69 21.97
N ALA A 631 30.27 -13.77 21.42
CA ALA A 631 29.65 -13.74 20.10
C ALA A 631 28.50 -12.72 20.02
N VAL A 632 27.59 -12.71 20.99
CA VAL A 632 26.46 -11.77 21.03
C VAL A 632 26.95 -10.32 21.19
N LEU A 633 27.94 -10.06 22.05
CA LEU A 633 28.52 -8.73 22.24
C LEU A 633 29.28 -8.24 20.99
N ASP A 634 29.87 -9.15 20.23
CA ASP A 634 30.54 -8.86 18.97
C ASP A 634 29.56 -8.74 17.78
N GLY A 635 28.26 -8.87 18.02
CA GLY A 635 27.21 -8.75 17.01
C GLY A 635 27.06 -9.97 16.11
N ALA A 636 27.52 -11.15 16.53
CA ALA A 636 27.29 -12.39 15.79
C ALA A 636 25.81 -12.82 15.94
N PRO A 637 25.11 -13.11 14.82
CA PRO A 637 23.76 -13.65 14.91
C PRO A 637 23.71 -14.94 15.72
N ALA A 638 22.79 -15.01 16.67
CA ALA A 638 22.62 -16.08 17.64
C ALA A 638 21.13 -16.44 17.81
N GLN A 639 20.87 -17.73 17.96
CA GLN A 639 19.53 -18.31 18.03
C GLN A 639 19.46 -19.36 19.14
N LEU A 640 18.31 -19.41 19.81
CA LEU A 640 17.92 -20.46 20.74
C LEU A 640 16.80 -21.28 20.13
N SER A 641 16.83 -22.60 20.29
CA SER A 641 15.70 -23.50 20.06
C SER A 641 15.27 -24.15 21.38
N SER A 642 14.08 -23.81 21.87
CA SER A 642 13.47 -24.37 23.07
C SER A 642 12.57 -25.56 22.74
N TRP A 643 12.59 -26.59 23.59
CA TRP A 643 11.71 -27.76 23.45
C TRP A 643 10.56 -27.78 24.45
N GLU A 644 10.76 -27.21 25.63
CA GLU A 644 9.79 -27.19 26.72
C GLU A 644 9.21 -25.78 26.91
N GLU A 645 7.97 -25.74 27.41
CA GLU A 645 7.35 -24.49 27.83
C GLU A 645 7.87 -24.08 29.21
N LEU A 646 8.43 -22.87 29.34
CA LEU A 646 8.81 -22.27 30.61
C LEU A 646 8.05 -20.97 30.84
N LYS A 647 7.50 -20.84 32.05
CA LYS A 647 6.79 -19.64 32.49
C LYS A 647 7.61 -18.87 33.50
N ASN A 648 7.50 -17.54 33.43
CA ASN A 648 7.94 -16.68 34.52
C ASN A 648 7.16 -17.05 35.78
N PRO A 649 7.83 -17.47 36.88
CA PRO A 649 7.17 -17.92 38.08
C PRO A 649 6.44 -16.80 38.85
N VAL A 650 6.74 -15.53 38.51
CA VAL A 650 6.17 -14.33 39.15
C VAL A 650 5.00 -13.79 38.35
N THR A 651 5.18 -13.57 37.04
CA THR A 651 4.13 -12.98 36.18
C THR A 651 3.16 -14.03 35.63
N GLY A 652 3.57 -15.30 35.58
CA GLY A 652 2.82 -16.39 34.95
C GLY A 652 2.83 -16.36 33.42
N GLN A 653 3.52 -15.39 32.81
CA GLN A 653 3.70 -15.31 31.36
C GLN A 653 4.62 -16.43 30.87
N THR A 654 4.39 -16.89 29.65
CA THR A 654 5.27 -17.87 28.99
C THR A 654 6.47 -17.13 28.41
N ASN A 655 7.67 -17.47 28.89
CA ASN A 655 8.94 -16.94 28.40
C ASN A 655 9.45 -17.82 27.24
N LEU A 656 9.55 -19.13 27.48
CA LEU A 656 9.87 -20.10 26.42
C LEU A 656 8.64 -20.92 26.06
N VAL A 657 8.35 -21.00 24.76
CA VAL A 657 7.36 -21.89 24.17
C VAL A 657 8.04 -23.21 23.79
N GLY A 658 7.37 -24.33 24.01
CA GLY A 658 7.92 -25.64 23.63
C GLY A 658 7.95 -25.85 22.11
N GLY A 659 9.06 -26.37 21.59
CA GLY A 659 9.27 -26.63 20.16
C GLY A 659 9.37 -25.35 19.32
N HIS A 660 9.99 -24.30 19.87
CA HIS A 660 9.99 -22.94 19.30
C HIS A 660 11.41 -22.37 19.23
N ALA A 661 11.64 -21.45 18.29
CA ALA A 661 12.93 -20.78 18.12
C ALA A 661 12.85 -19.30 18.49
N TYR A 662 13.94 -18.77 19.06
CA TYR A 662 14.07 -17.39 19.51
C TYR A 662 15.37 -16.79 18.99
N ALA A 663 15.35 -15.51 18.66
CA ALA A 663 16.57 -14.76 18.40
C ALA A 663 17.21 -14.34 19.72
N ILE A 664 18.52 -14.49 19.86
CA ILE A 664 19.29 -13.86 20.93
C ILE A 664 19.80 -12.54 20.37
N ILE A 665 19.30 -11.43 20.92
CA ILE A 665 19.45 -10.08 20.35
C ILE A 665 20.34 -9.16 21.20
N GLY A 666 20.78 -9.63 22.36
CA GLY A 666 21.66 -8.86 23.24
C GLY A 666 22.04 -9.60 24.52
N PHE A 667 22.84 -8.93 25.35
CA PHE A 667 23.28 -9.40 26.65
C PHE A 667 23.29 -8.22 27.64
N ASP A 668 22.63 -8.37 28.80
CA ASP A 668 22.69 -7.39 29.88
C ASP A 668 23.80 -7.78 30.87
N GLU A 669 24.85 -6.96 30.91
CA GLU A 669 25.99 -7.16 31.80
C GLU A 669 25.64 -7.01 33.29
N ASN A 670 24.55 -6.31 33.64
CA ASN A 670 24.15 -6.12 35.03
C ASN A 670 23.49 -7.38 35.60
N THR A 671 22.61 -8.00 34.81
CA THR A 671 21.87 -9.20 35.20
C THR A 671 22.60 -10.49 34.81
N GLN A 672 23.61 -10.41 33.93
CA GLN A 672 24.29 -11.55 33.29
C GLN A 672 23.32 -12.43 32.48
N ASN A 673 22.27 -11.82 31.92
CA ASN A 673 21.26 -12.50 31.12
C ASN A 673 21.39 -12.15 29.64
N PHE A 674 20.93 -13.07 28.79
CA PHE A 674 20.73 -12.83 27.37
C PHE A 674 19.34 -12.23 27.14
N ILE A 675 19.23 -11.37 26.14
CA ILE A 675 17.96 -10.78 25.71
C ILE A 675 17.47 -11.59 24.50
N LEU A 676 16.25 -12.11 24.60
CA LEU A 676 15.63 -12.94 23.57
C LEU A 676 14.46 -12.21 22.94
N ALA A 677 14.25 -12.44 21.65
CA ALA A 677 13.08 -12.00 20.91
C ALA A 677 12.33 -13.20 20.31
N ASN A 678 11.02 -13.16 20.42
CA ASN A 678 10.10 -14.15 19.90
C ASN A 678 9.73 -13.81 18.45
N PRO A 679 9.87 -14.73 17.47
CA PRO A 679 9.49 -14.49 16.08
C PRO A 679 7.98 -14.36 15.87
N TRP A 680 7.15 -14.68 16.85
CA TRP A 680 5.74 -14.30 16.83
C TRP A 680 5.59 -12.77 16.80
N GLY A 681 6.57 -12.02 17.26
CA GLY A 681 6.61 -10.56 17.31
C GLY A 681 7.38 -10.10 18.54
N ALA A 682 8.40 -9.25 18.34
CA ALA A 682 9.23 -8.73 19.43
C ALA A 682 8.49 -7.71 20.31
N ASP A 683 7.47 -7.05 19.74
CA ASP A 683 6.63 -6.01 20.32
C ASP A 683 5.38 -6.55 21.04
N ARG A 684 5.17 -7.87 21.03
CA ARG A 684 4.02 -8.52 21.66
C ARG A 684 4.00 -8.33 23.17
N ASN A 685 2.79 -8.16 23.71
CA ASN A 685 2.56 -8.02 25.15
C ASN A 685 1.27 -8.76 25.57
N ASP A 686 1.15 -10.02 25.15
CA ASP A 686 0.06 -10.92 25.54
C ASP A 686 0.51 -11.89 26.66
N ASN A 687 -0.03 -13.10 26.72
CA ASN A 687 0.40 -14.11 27.71
C ASN A 687 1.77 -14.73 27.39
N VAL A 688 2.36 -14.43 26.24
CA VAL A 688 3.67 -14.87 25.80
C VAL A 688 4.55 -13.63 25.57
N GLU A 689 5.73 -13.60 26.16
CA GLU A 689 6.61 -12.44 26.07
C GLU A 689 7.19 -12.31 24.64
N GLY A 690 7.11 -11.11 24.06
CA GLY A 690 7.71 -10.78 22.77
C GLY A 690 9.22 -10.59 22.86
N THR A 691 9.68 -9.92 23.92
CA THR A 691 11.10 -9.73 24.25
C THR A 691 11.30 -9.88 25.75
N PHE A 692 12.34 -10.61 26.17
CA PHE A 692 12.62 -10.87 27.59
C PHE A 692 14.06 -11.25 27.87
N GLU A 693 14.47 -11.18 29.14
CA GLU A 693 15.78 -11.64 29.60
C GLU A 693 15.73 -13.09 30.10
N ALA A 694 16.75 -13.88 29.76
CA ALA A 694 16.95 -15.22 30.30
C ALA A 694 18.42 -15.46 30.65
N SER A 695 18.67 -16.02 31.83
CA SER A 695 20.00 -16.50 32.18
C SER A 695 20.38 -17.70 31.33
N MET A 696 21.67 -18.02 31.23
CA MET A 696 22.12 -19.25 30.55
C MET A 696 21.49 -20.50 31.18
N ASP A 697 21.34 -20.54 32.51
CA ASP A 697 20.61 -21.62 33.18
C ASP A 697 19.14 -21.69 32.74
N HIS A 698 18.46 -20.54 32.58
CA HIS A 698 17.08 -20.49 32.10
C HIS A 698 16.97 -20.99 30.65
N MET A 699 17.89 -20.58 29.77
CA MET A 699 17.94 -21.09 28.39
C MET A 699 18.30 -22.57 28.33
N TRP A 700 19.01 -23.11 29.32
CA TRP A 700 19.54 -24.48 29.32
C TRP A 700 18.72 -25.51 30.13
N GLN A 701 17.67 -25.12 30.87
CA GLN A 701 17.18 -25.87 32.03
C GLN A 701 17.10 -27.41 31.93
N GLY A 702 18.00 -28.03 32.69
CA GLY A 702 17.98 -29.32 33.38
C GLY A 702 16.70 -30.16 33.40
N GLY A 703 16.65 -31.19 32.55
CA GLY A 703 15.86 -32.39 32.79
C GLY A 703 15.08 -32.91 31.58
N ASN A 704 15.70 -33.85 30.87
CA ASN A 704 15.14 -34.85 29.95
C ASN A 704 15.11 -34.59 28.43
N PHE A 705 15.14 -33.37 27.88
CA PHE A 705 15.18 -33.16 26.40
C PHE A 705 15.97 -31.91 25.90
N SER A 706 16.24 -31.84 24.59
CA SER A 706 17.45 -31.28 23.95
C SER A 706 17.47 -29.79 23.55
N THR A 707 17.62 -28.80 24.43
CA THR A 707 17.80 -27.37 24.00
C THR A 707 19.04 -27.16 23.11
N GLY A 708 18.92 -26.34 22.06
CA GLY A 708 20.03 -25.98 21.16
C GLY A 708 20.26 -24.48 21.10
N ILE A 709 21.52 -24.06 21.24
CA ILE A 709 21.95 -22.69 20.99
C ILE A 709 22.92 -22.73 19.80
N ALA A 710 22.73 -21.84 18.83
CA ALA A 710 23.64 -21.71 17.70
C ALA A 710 23.95 -20.23 17.42
N PHE A 711 25.17 -19.94 17.01
CA PHE A 711 25.58 -18.60 16.61
C PHE A 711 26.65 -18.64 15.52
N VAL A 712 26.72 -17.58 14.72
CA VAL A 712 27.70 -17.42 13.63
C VAL A 712 29.12 -17.41 14.20
N ASN A 713 30.03 -18.14 13.55
CA ASN A 713 31.46 -18.05 13.85
C ASN A 713 32.02 -16.72 13.33
N SER A 714 32.11 -15.70 14.19
CA SER A 714 32.65 -14.36 13.85
C SER A 714 34.18 -14.30 13.79
N ASN A 715 34.89 -15.40 14.05
CA ASN A 715 36.35 -15.43 14.03
C ASN A 715 36.88 -15.32 12.59
N ALA A 716 37.49 -14.19 12.25
CA ALA A 716 38.34 -13.97 11.08
C ALA A 716 39.59 -14.91 11.00
N ALA A 717 39.60 -16.03 11.73
CA ALA A 717 40.76 -16.88 11.97
C ALA A 717 40.77 -18.22 11.18
N SER A 718 39.84 -18.44 10.24
CA SER A 718 39.85 -19.63 9.35
C SER A 718 40.30 -19.35 7.91
N GLY A 719 40.70 -18.12 7.57
CA GLY A 719 41.22 -17.80 6.23
C GLY A 719 40.16 -17.63 5.14
N ALA A 720 38.88 -17.80 5.47
CA ALA A 720 37.75 -17.25 4.74
C ALA A 720 36.82 -16.64 5.81
N ALA A 721 36.89 -15.32 6.01
CA ALA A 721 35.85 -14.68 6.82
C ALA A 721 34.47 -15.01 6.23
N GLY A 722 33.47 -15.15 7.08
CA GLY A 722 32.10 -15.38 6.62
C GLY A 722 31.61 -14.30 5.65
N GLN A 723 30.60 -14.61 4.83
CA GLN A 723 29.94 -13.66 3.92
C GLN A 723 29.32 -12.49 4.69
N LEU A 724 28.74 -12.74 5.88
CA LEU A 724 28.25 -11.67 6.75
C LEU A 724 29.40 -10.82 7.31
N VAL A 725 30.49 -11.46 7.77
CA VAL A 725 31.67 -10.78 8.32
C VAL A 725 32.36 -9.89 7.27
N HIS A 726 32.50 -10.37 6.03
CA HIS A 726 33.02 -9.57 4.92
C HIS A 726 32.10 -8.41 4.57
N ALA A 727 30.78 -8.64 4.53
CA ALA A 727 29.82 -7.59 4.25
C ALA A 727 29.85 -6.50 5.34
N MET A 728 29.86 -6.87 6.62
CA MET A 728 29.97 -5.91 7.73
C MET A 728 31.29 -5.11 7.68
N ALA A 729 32.41 -5.76 7.35
CA ALA A 729 33.69 -5.08 7.18
C ALA A 729 33.71 -4.10 5.98
N ALA A 730 33.04 -4.44 4.88
CA ALA A 730 32.93 -3.57 3.70
C ALA A 730 31.98 -2.38 3.92
N MET A 731 31.00 -2.52 4.81
CA MET A 731 30.01 -1.48 5.12
C MET A 731 30.52 -0.42 6.12
N ASN A 732 31.77 -0.50 6.59
CA ASN A 732 32.35 0.39 7.63
C ASN A 732 31.49 0.48 8.91
N THR A 733 30.62 -0.50 9.15
CA THR A 733 29.85 -0.58 10.38
C THR A 733 30.77 -1.15 11.46
N SER A 734 31.16 -0.29 12.40
CA SER A 734 31.71 -0.82 13.66
C SER A 734 30.55 -1.52 14.39
N PRO A 735 30.74 -2.74 14.94
CA PRO A 735 29.77 -3.33 15.85
C PRO A 735 29.44 -2.29 16.92
N SER A 736 28.17 -1.90 17.06
CA SER A 736 27.81 -0.94 18.10
C SER A 736 28.04 -1.62 19.45
N ALA A 737 29.16 -1.32 20.08
CA ALA A 737 29.33 -1.53 21.50
C ALA A 737 28.30 -0.67 22.23
N ALA A 738 27.49 -1.31 23.07
CA ALA A 738 26.43 -0.76 23.91
C ALA A 738 25.11 -0.39 23.20
N LEU A 739 24.04 -1.02 23.71
CA LEU A 739 22.65 -0.73 23.42
C LEU A 739 22.34 0.78 23.50
N ASP A 740 21.75 1.33 22.44
CA ASP A 740 20.71 2.33 22.61
C ASP A 740 19.38 1.57 22.78
N THR A 741 19.00 1.30 24.03
CA THR A 741 17.73 0.65 24.37
C THR A 741 16.52 1.51 24.01
N SER A 742 16.69 2.73 23.47
CA SER A 742 15.57 3.60 23.06
C SER A 742 14.86 3.16 21.78
N ALA A 743 15.47 2.27 20.98
CA ALA A 743 14.86 1.67 19.78
C ALA A 743 14.11 0.35 20.06
N LEU A 744 14.35 -0.28 21.21
CA LEU A 744 13.48 -1.33 21.72
C LEU A 744 12.21 -0.65 22.24
N ALA A 745 11.03 -1.19 21.91
CA ALA A 745 9.79 -0.61 22.40
C ALA A 745 9.90 -0.41 23.91
N VAL A 746 9.68 0.82 24.37
CA VAL A 746 9.46 1.16 25.78
C VAL A 746 8.19 0.42 26.19
N ASN A 747 8.31 -0.87 26.47
CA ASN A 747 7.32 -1.57 27.24
C ASN A 747 7.51 -1.07 28.66
N VAL A 748 6.45 -0.48 29.18
CA VAL A 748 6.36 0.15 30.49
C VAL A 748 6.57 -0.93 31.57
N ASN A 749 7.82 -1.34 31.76
CA ASN A 749 8.33 -2.14 32.87
C ASN A 749 9.87 -2.01 33.02
N HIS A 750 10.53 -1.07 32.33
CA HIS A 750 11.90 -0.66 32.68
C HIS A 750 12.02 -0.04 34.09
N THR A 751 10.91 0.21 34.79
CA THR A 751 10.89 0.67 36.18
C THR A 751 10.62 -0.43 37.21
N THR A 752 10.54 -1.71 36.82
CA THR A 752 10.13 -2.81 37.72
C THR A 752 10.92 -4.11 37.56
N LEU A 753 12.14 -4.06 37.00
CA LEU A 753 13.16 -5.09 37.22
C LEU A 753 13.93 -4.89 38.55
N THR A 754 13.39 -4.08 39.47
CA THR A 754 13.83 -4.12 40.87
C THR A 754 13.09 -5.23 41.62
N ALA A 755 13.84 -6.29 41.93
CA ALA A 755 13.59 -7.28 42.97
C ALA A 755 12.36 -8.19 42.79
N SER A 756 12.57 -9.33 42.14
CA SER A 756 11.86 -10.57 42.52
C SER A 756 12.81 -11.77 42.61
N HIS A 757 13.76 -11.72 43.54
CA HIS A 757 14.40 -12.92 44.08
C HIS A 757 14.58 -12.77 45.59
N VAL A 758 13.69 -13.43 46.33
CA VAL A 758 14.05 -14.20 47.54
C VAL A 758 13.93 -15.66 47.14
#